data_AF-A0A6J4XQH0-F1
#
_entry.id   AF-A0A6J4XQH0-F1
#
_cell.length_a   1.000
_cell.length_b   1.000
_cell.length_c   1.000
_cell.angle_alpha   90.00
_cell.angle_beta   90.00
_cell.angle_gamma   90.00
#
_symmetry.space_group_name_H-M   'P 1'
#
loop_
_entity.id
_entity.type
_entity.pdbx_description
1 polymer ?
#
loop_
_entity_poly.entity_id
_entity_poly.type
_entity_poly.pdbx_seq_one_letter_code
_entity_poly.pdbx_strand_id
1 'polypeptide(L)'
;MKIVTTRRISQTFFFIVFLWFCLVTTLGDHWWQLRGWPVNWIIELDPLVGLATLMSTRTLYAGLLWGVASVGLTIILGRFFCGWLCPFGTIHQFIGFAANRKKSVAARVRLNRWRPAQSVKYWILAFLLAVSALELALDFLRIPATHAGLAGFLIAAGLVFSAIYGLTGRKASLKKTVLFFLGSAFTWFLVSHLLKENQSSAAALQIGLLDPIPLVYRSFNLIVLPLIDHTSLKLSAVQRLYDGTWLIAAVFLTAVMLNLVIPRFYCRFICPAGALFAVLSRFSLWRIGKSKEDCFDCHLCEKNCEGACEPTAEIRSSECVLCVNCINDCRHGLMTYQNAPSASGEISATNLSRRQFLTATISGAAAIPLLRISGSAGSNWNPAVVRPPGALPEVDFLSRCIKCGQCMRICPTNVIHPAGLESGLEGLWTPLLNFRIGTSGCQQNCIACGHLCPTAAIRPISLDERLGRNRFADQGPIKIGTAFIDRGRCLPWAMDRPCIVCQENCPVSPKAISTREIYQTVIGDSNLIVAKADAHYLEFQTAGLGSAEYTTGDYYCALSPVPDSPRRRIVSNWERGLKVDDKTPFESPPSPGSRVLIQIRLQKPYVDPAECIGCGICQHECPVPGKRAIRVTADGESRDRDHALLLQR
;
A
#
# COMPACT_ATOMS: atom_id res chain seq x y z
N MET A 1 -18.39 6.94 39.22
CA MET A 1 -18.72 7.11 37.79
C MET A 1 -19.22 5.78 37.23
N LYS A 2 -20.30 5.73 36.43
CA LYS A 2 -20.79 4.47 35.85
C LYS A 2 -19.72 3.91 34.89
N ILE A 3 -19.41 2.62 34.98
CA ILE A 3 -18.37 1.97 34.16
C ILE A 3 -18.58 2.14 32.64
N VAL A 4 -19.84 2.17 32.21
CA VAL A 4 -20.22 2.43 30.81
C VAL A 4 -19.79 3.82 30.35
N THR A 5 -19.84 4.82 31.25
CA THR A 5 -19.37 6.18 30.95
C THR A 5 -17.86 6.17 30.75
N THR A 6 -17.10 5.51 31.63
CA THR A 6 -15.64 5.35 31.48
C THR A 6 -15.28 4.70 30.15
N ARG A 7 -16.00 3.65 29.76
CA ARG A 7 -15.81 3.01 28.46
C ARG A 7 -16.06 3.96 27.29
N ARG A 8 -17.15 4.72 27.31
CA ARG A 8 -17.47 5.68 26.25
C ARG A 8 -16.45 6.80 26.15
N ILE A 9 -15.94 7.28 27.29
CA ILE A 9 -14.84 8.25 27.34
C ILE A 9 -13.60 7.66 26.67
N SER A 10 -13.22 6.43 27.04
CA SER A 10 -12.07 5.72 26.43
C SER A 10 -12.24 5.54 24.92
N GLN A 11 -13.40 5.08 24.45
CA GLN A 11 -13.67 4.93 23.01
C GLN A 11 -13.59 6.25 22.25
N THR A 12 -14.14 7.32 22.83
CA THR A 12 -14.13 8.65 22.22
C THR A 12 -12.70 9.17 22.16
N PHE A 13 -11.94 9.01 23.24
CA PHE A 13 -10.53 9.37 23.30
C PHE A 13 -9.70 8.64 22.23
N PHE A 14 -9.76 7.30 22.18
CA PHE A 14 -8.98 6.54 21.18
C PHE A 14 -9.44 6.79 19.74
N PHE A 15 -10.73 7.07 19.52
CA PHE A 15 -11.21 7.48 18.22
C PHE A 15 -10.68 8.86 17.82
N ILE A 16 -10.64 9.83 18.74
CA ILE A 16 -10.01 11.14 18.52
C ILE A 16 -8.51 10.98 18.24
N VAL A 17 -7.80 10.14 19.00
CA VAL A 17 -6.37 9.84 18.76
C VAL A 17 -6.16 9.22 17.39
N PHE A 18 -7.04 8.31 16.96
CA PHE A 18 -7.01 7.75 15.60
C PHE A 18 -7.19 8.81 14.52
N LEU A 19 -8.19 9.69 14.66
CA LEU A 19 -8.42 10.79 13.72
C LEU A 19 -7.23 11.75 13.69
N TRP A 20 -6.68 12.05 14.86
CA TRP A 20 -5.49 12.85 15.03
C TRP A 20 -4.29 12.24 14.30
N PHE A 21 -4.02 10.94 14.45
CA PHE A 21 -2.95 10.27 13.70
C PHE A 21 -3.14 10.35 12.19
N CYS A 22 -4.36 10.19 11.68
CA CYS A 22 -4.62 10.38 10.24
C CYS A 22 -4.38 11.83 9.79
N LEU A 23 -4.73 12.81 10.64
CA LEU A 23 -4.52 14.23 10.36
C LEU A 23 -3.03 14.61 10.40
N VAL A 24 -2.28 14.20 11.42
CA VAL A 24 -0.86 14.53 11.59
C VAL A 24 0.02 13.87 10.52
N THR A 25 -0.38 12.70 9.99
CA THR A 25 0.26 12.10 8.81
C THR A 25 0.14 12.99 7.55
N THR A 26 -0.78 13.95 7.53
CA THR A 26 -0.94 14.87 6.39
C THR A 26 0.16 15.93 6.39
N LEU A 27 0.80 16.12 5.24
CA LEU A 27 1.74 17.22 5.05
C LEU A 27 1.02 18.56 4.83
N GLY A 28 1.51 19.60 5.52
CA GLY A 28 1.15 21.00 5.35
C GLY A 28 2.02 21.89 6.26
N ASP A 29 1.66 23.17 6.36
CA ASP A 29 2.43 24.20 7.07
C ASP A 29 1.94 24.44 8.51
N HIS A 30 1.05 23.59 9.01
CA HIS A 30 0.41 23.79 10.30
C HIS A 30 1.22 23.21 11.44
N TRP A 31 1.21 23.88 12.59
CA TRP A 31 2.01 23.50 13.78
C TRP A 31 1.70 22.09 14.31
N TRP A 32 0.52 21.54 14.03
CA TRP A 32 0.14 20.19 14.44
C TRP A 32 0.73 19.07 13.56
N GLN A 33 1.29 19.39 12.40
CA GLN A 33 1.81 18.41 11.43
C GLN A 33 3.26 18.03 11.75
N LEU A 34 3.50 17.63 13.00
CA LEU A 34 4.81 17.29 13.55
C LEU A 34 5.31 15.94 13.00
N ARG A 35 6.43 15.95 12.29
CA ARG A 35 7.12 14.74 11.81
C ARG A 35 7.70 13.95 12.98
N GLY A 36 7.49 12.64 13.01
CA GLY A 36 8.09 11.73 14.01
C GLY A 36 7.15 11.28 15.14
N TRP A 37 5.88 11.67 15.13
CA TRP A 37 4.89 11.08 16.04
C TRP A 37 4.69 9.58 15.78
N PRO A 38 4.41 8.76 16.82
CA PRO A 38 4.11 7.34 16.69
C PRO A 38 2.69 7.11 16.12
N VAL A 39 2.41 7.64 14.93
CA VAL A 39 1.09 7.57 14.28
C VAL A 39 0.64 6.14 13.96
N ASN A 40 1.59 5.20 13.97
CA ASN A 40 1.34 3.77 13.75
C ASN A 40 0.93 3.01 15.03
N TRP A 41 0.92 3.65 16.20
CA TRP A 41 0.74 2.94 17.47
C TRP A 41 -0.55 2.10 17.54
N ILE A 42 -1.66 2.60 16.98
CA ILE A 42 -2.92 1.82 16.94
C ILE A 42 -2.82 0.60 16.02
N ILE A 43 -2.04 0.69 14.94
CA ILE A 43 -1.77 -0.44 14.04
C ILE A 43 -0.88 -1.47 14.75
N GLU A 44 0.15 -1.00 15.46
CA GLU A 44 1.10 -1.85 16.18
C GLU A 44 0.48 -2.56 17.38
N LEU A 45 -0.59 -2.01 17.97
CA LEU A 45 -1.38 -2.67 19.01
C LEU A 45 -2.18 -3.88 18.50
N ASP A 46 -2.29 -4.08 17.18
CA ASP A 46 -2.99 -5.24 16.62
C ASP A 46 -2.07 -6.49 16.62
N PRO A 47 -2.34 -7.49 17.47
CA PRO A 47 -1.51 -8.68 17.56
C PRO A 47 -1.61 -9.56 16.31
N LEU A 48 -2.67 -9.45 15.49
CA LEU A 48 -2.77 -10.20 14.24
C LEU A 48 -1.77 -9.65 13.22
N VAL A 49 -1.66 -8.32 13.12
CA VAL A 49 -0.63 -7.66 12.29
C VAL A 49 0.77 -8.03 12.76
N GLY A 50 1.01 -7.97 14.07
CA GLY A 50 2.29 -8.34 14.67
C GLY A 50 2.66 -9.80 14.39
N LEU A 51 1.74 -10.73 14.65
CA LEU A 51 1.94 -12.17 14.41
C LEU A 51 2.20 -12.47 12.94
N ALA A 52 1.43 -11.87 12.03
CA ALA A 52 1.59 -12.08 10.60
C ALA A 52 2.90 -11.53 10.05
N THR A 53 3.28 -10.33 10.51
CA THR A 53 4.56 -9.74 10.15
C THR A 53 5.69 -10.64 10.65
N LEU A 54 5.64 -11.10 11.91
CA LEU A 54 6.63 -12.03 12.46
C LEU A 54 6.74 -13.32 11.65
N MET A 55 5.60 -13.96 11.34
CA MET A 55 5.56 -15.22 10.59
C MET A 55 6.08 -15.04 9.16
N SER A 56 5.79 -13.90 8.55
CA SER A 56 6.17 -13.59 7.18
C SER A 56 7.63 -13.16 7.04
N THR A 57 8.10 -12.26 7.91
CA THR A 57 9.44 -11.67 7.81
C THR A 57 10.50 -12.44 8.56
N ARG A 58 10.09 -13.29 9.51
CA ARG A 58 10.99 -13.96 10.46
C ARG A 58 11.83 -12.97 11.28
N THR A 59 11.35 -11.72 11.42
CA THR A 59 12.04 -10.65 12.18
C THR A 59 11.16 -10.07 13.28
N LEU A 60 11.76 -9.84 14.45
CA LEU A 60 11.14 -9.08 15.52
C LEU A 60 11.31 -7.58 15.23
N TYR A 61 10.23 -6.90 14.82
CA TYR A 61 10.24 -5.44 14.71
C TYR A 61 9.69 -4.82 16.00
N ALA A 62 10.16 -3.62 16.35
CA ALA A 62 9.86 -2.98 17.64
C ALA A 62 8.34 -2.85 17.92
N GLY A 63 7.53 -2.64 16.88
CA GLY A 63 6.07 -2.53 17.02
C GLY A 63 5.38 -3.82 17.50
N LEU A 64 6.02 -4.99 17.39
CA LEU A 64 5.48 -6.24 17.91
C LEU A 64 5.28 -6.22 19.43
N LEU A 65 6.09 -5.43 20.16
CA LEU A 65 5.96 -5.28 21.61
C LEU A 65 4.57 -4.76 22.01
N TRP A 66 3.99 -3.87 21.20
CA TRP A 66 2.64 -3.35 21.43
C TRP A 66 1.57 -4.41 21.19
N GLY A 67 1.72 -5.26 20.17
CA GLY A 67 0.85 -6.41 19.96
C GLY A 67 0.89 -7.39 21.14
N VAL A 68 2.09 -7.69 21.67
CA VAL A 68 2.26 -8.54 22.85
C VAL A 68 1.61 -7.91 24.09
N ALA A 69 1.75 -6.60 24.27
CA ALA A 69 1.07 -5.88 25.34
C ALA A 69 -0.47 -6.01 25.23
N SER A 70 -1.03 -5.88 24.03
CA SER A 70 -2.46 -6.11 23.78
C SER A 70 -2.90 -7.55 24.10
N VAL A 71 -2.07 -8.55 23.80
CA VAL A 71 -2.33 -9.96 24.17
C VAL A 71 -2.34 -10.13 25.68
N GLY A 72 -1.33 -9.60 26.39
CA GLY A 72 -1.24 -9.66 27.84
C GLY A 72 -2.45 -8.99 28.51
N LEU A 73 -2.80 -7.79 28.07
CA LEU A 73 -4.00 -7.10 28.54
C LEU A 73 -5.29 -7.87 28.22
N THR A 74 -5.36 -8.58 27.10
CA THR A 74 -6.52 -9.41 26.75
C THR A 74 -6.66 -10.63 27.66
N ILE A 75 -5.54 -11.25 28.03
CA ILE A 75 -5.51 -12.37 28.97
C ILE A 75 -5.88 -11.90 30.39
N ILE A 76 -5.60 -10.66 30.75
CA ILE A 76 -5.99 -10.13 32.06
C ILE A 76 -7.47 -9.71 32.02
N LEU A 77 -7.84 -8.84 31.09
CA LEU A 77 -9.11 -8.11 31.11
C LEU A 77 -10.20 -8.69 30.18
N GLY A 78 -9.89 -9.72 29.38
CA GLY A 78 -10.76 -10.18 28.29
C GLY A 78 -10.63 -9.28 27.05
N ARG A 79 -11.63 -9.27 26.17
CA ARG A 79 -11.57 -8.56 24.86
C ARG A 79 -11.70 -7.03 24.96
N PHE A 80 -10.93 -6.41 25.84
CA PHE A 80 -10.92 -4.98 26.10
C PHE A 80 -10.67 -4.15 24.82
N PHE A 81 -9.72 -4.55 23.97
CA PHE A 81 -9.39 -3.83 22.74
C PHE A 81 -10.62 -3.59 21.85
N CYS A 82 -11.44 -4.62 21.63
CA CYS A 82 -12.64 -4.56 20.79
C CYS A 82 -13.75 -3.64 21.34
N GLY A 83 -13.79 -3.43 22.66
CA GLY A 83 -14.82 -2.66 23.35
C GLY A 83 -14.41 -1.23 23.73
N TRP A 84 -13.11 -0.97 23.86
CA TRP A 84 -12.59 0.26 24.46
C TRP A 84 -11.62 1.04 23.56
N LEU A 85 -10.82 0.36 22.72
CA LEU A 85 -9.73 0.99 21.95
C LEU A 85 -9.99 1.03 20.44
N CYS A 86 -10.55 -0.04 19.87
CA CYS A 86 -10.66 -0.22 18.43
C CYS A 86 -11.51 0.88 17.75
N PRO A 87 -10.95 1.73 16.86
CA PRO A 87 -11.69 2.80 16.19
C PRO A 87 -12.81 2.23 15.31
N PHE A 88 -12.58 1.09 14.67
CA PHE A 88 -13.61 0.40 13.89
C PHE A 88 -14.79 -0.07 14.77
N GLY A 89 -14.48 -0.59 15.96
CA GLY A 89 -15.48 -0.99 16.95
C GLY A 89 -16.34 0.20 17.41
N THR A 90 -15.72 1.39 17.57
CA THR A 90 -16.42 2.64 17.89
C THR A 90 -17.36 3.08 16.77
N ILE A 91 -16.91 3.08 15.51
CA ILE A 91 -17.75 3.39 14.33
C ILE A 91 -18.97 2.46 14.28
N HIS A 92 -18.73 1.15 14.44
CA HIS A 92 -19.79 0.16 14.46
C HIS A 92 -20.74 0.32 15.64
N GLN A 93 -20.27 0.65 16.82
CA GLN A 93 -21.17 0.89 17.94
C GLN A 93 -22.05 2.12 17.72
N PHE A 94 -21.48 3.19 17.19
CA PHE A 94 -22.21 4.43 16.91
C PHE A 94 -23.32 4.19 15.87
N ILE A 95 -22.99 3.53 14.76
CA ILE A 95 -23.96 3.26 13.68
C ILE A 95 -25.02 2.25 14.14
N GLY A 96 -24.63 1.24 14.92
CA GLY A 96 -25.56 0.27 15.49
C GLY A 96 -26.53 0.93 16.47
N PHE A 97 -26.04 1.87 17.28
CA PHE A 97 -26.87 2.69 18.16
C PHE A 97 -27.87 3.54 17.36
N ALA A 98 -27.41 4.26 16.34
CA ALA A 98 -28.24 5.12 15.50
C ALA A 98 -29.33 4.32 14.77
N ALA A 99 -28.98 3.18 14.18
CA ALA A 99 -29.89 2.32 13.42
C ALA A 99 -30.97 1.68 14.30
N ASN A 100 -30.64 1.32 15.55
CA ASN A 100 -31.54 0.58 16.42
C ASN A 100 -32.26 1.46 17.45
N ARG A 101 -32.05 2.79 17.49
CA ARG A 101 -32.64 3.70 18.50
C ARG A 101 -34.17 3.69 18.58
N LYS A 102 -34.84 3.52 17.43
CA LYS A 102 -36.32 3.51 17.33
C LYS A 102 -36.94 2.11 17.44
N LYS A 103 -36.12 1.04 17.49
CA LYS A 103 -36.62 -0.34 17.52
C LYS A 103 -37.12 -0.72 18.92
N SER A 104 -38.17 -1.52 18.98
CA SER A 104 -38.71 -2.07 20.24
C SER A 104 -37.67 -2.95 20.97
N VAL A 105 -37.89 -3.16 22.26
CA VAL A 105 -37.00 -4.03 23.08
C VAL A 105 -36.94 -5.44 22.49
N ALA A 106 -38.08 -6.05 22.16
CA ALA A 106 -38.15 -7.38 21.58
C ALA A 106 -37.39 -7.48 20.24
N ALA A 107 -37.49 -6.45 19.39
CA ALA A 107 -36.74 -6.41 18.13
C ALA A 107 -35.23 -6.33 18.37
N ARG A 108 -34.78 -5.52 19.33
CA ARG A 108 -33.35 -5.41 19.71
C ARG A 108 -32.80 -6.71 20.29
N VAL A 109 -33.55 -7.36 21.18
CA VAL A 109 -33.20 -8.67 21.73
C VAL A 109 -33.02 -9.67 20.59
N ARG A 110 -33.98 -9.77 19.67
CA ARG A 110 -33.90 -10.66 18.49
C ARG A 110 -32.66 -10.41 17.62
N LEU A 111 -32.26 -9.16 17.44
CA LEU A 111 -31.06 -8.80 16.66
C LEU A 111 -29.75 -9.10 17.39
N ASN A 112 -29.77 -9.12 18.72
CA ASN A 112 -28.62 -9.43 19.58
C ASN A 112 -28.56 -10.88 20.05
N ARG A 113 -29.46 -11.74 19.55
CA ARG A 113 -29.32 -13.19 19.75
C ARG A 113 -28.10 -13.73 19.01
N TRP A 114 -27.51 -14.76 19.58
CA TRP A 114 -26.41 -15.47 18.95
C TRP A 114 -26.86 -16.12 17.63
N ARG A 115 -25.93 -16.26 16.69
CA ARG A 115 -26.18 -16.90 15.39
C ARG A 115 -25.04 -17.86 15.05
N PRO A 116 -25.32 -19.05 14.51
CA PRO A 116 -24.28 -19.99 14.07
C PRO A 116 -23.29 -19.38 13.08
N ALA A 117 -23.74 -18.49 12.20
CA ALA A 117 -22.89 -17.80 11.23
C ALA A 117 -21.76 -16.97 11.87
N GLN A 118 -21.82 -16.63 13.17
CA GLN A 118 -20.71 -15.98 13.86
C GLN A 118 -19.44 -16.85 13.90
N SER A 119 -19.55 -18.15 13.59
CA SER A 119 -18.40 -19.03 13.44
C SER A 119 -17.50 -18.67 12.24
N VAL A 120 -18.03 -17.94 11.25
CA VAL A 120 -17.32 -17.57 10.01
C VAL A 120 -16.02 -16.82 10.29
N LYS A 121 -15.97 -15.89 11.25
CA LYS A 121 -14.72 -15.19 11.59
C LYS A 121 -13.62 -16.12 12.09
N TYR A 122 -13.97 -17.23 12.75
CA TYR A 122 -13.00 -18.22 13.21
C TYR A 122 -12.57 -19.11 12.05
N TRP A 123 -13.46 -19.39 11.08
CA TRP A 123 -13.09 -20.04 9.83
C TRP A 123 -12.10 -19.18 9.03
N ILE A 124 -12.37 -17.87 8.90
CA ILE A 124 -11.44 -16.91 8.28
C ILE A 124 -10.11 -16.93 9.03
N LEU A 125 -10.10 -16.77 10.35
CA LEU A 125 -8.86 -16.81 11.14
C LEU A 125 -8.08 -18.12 10.93
N ALA A 126 -8.75 -19.28 10.98
CA ALA A 126 -8.11 -20.57 10.79
C ALA A 126 -7.54 -20.71 9.37
N PHE A 127 -8.25 -20.23 8.36
CA PHE A 127 -7.79 -20.15 6.98
C PHE A 127 -6.54 -19.26 6.86
N LEU A 128 -6.56 -18.04 7.42
CA LEU A 128 -5.43 -17.11 7.41
C LEU A 128 -4.19 -17.72 8.06
N LEU A 129 -4.35 -18.30 9.25
CA LEU A 129 -3.25 -18.93 9.99
C LEU A 129 -2.73 -20.18 9.28
N ALA A 130 -3.60 -20.96 8.62
CA ALA A 130 -3.20 -22.13 7.85
C ALA A 130 -2.37 -21.76 6.62
N VAL A 131 -2.73 -20.68 5.91
CA VAL A 131 -1.92 -20.13 4.81
C VAL A 131 -0.53 -19.75 5.34
N SER A 132 -0.46 -18.93 6.39
CA SER A 132 0.82 -18.51 6.97
C SER A 132 1.66 -19.68 7.48
N ALA A 133 1.02 -20.69 8.08
CA ALA A 133 1.71 -21.86 8.64
C ALA A 133 2.19 -22.83 7.55
N LEU A 134 1.40 -23.07 6.49
CA LEU A 134 1.81 -23.93 5.39
C LEU A 134 2.97 -23.32 4.62
N GLU A 135 2.98 -22.01 4.39
CA GLU A 135 4.12 -21.35 3.75
C GLU A 135 5.41 -21.57 4.52
N LEU A 136 5.38 -21.33 5.82
CA LEU A 136 6.51 -21.61 6.69
C LEU A 136 6.93 -23.10 6.63
N ALA A 137 5.97 -24.02 6.51
CA ALA A 137 6.24 -25.45 6.38
C ALA A 137 6.77 -25.88 5.00
N LEU A 138 6.39 -25.19 3.92
CA LEU A 138 6.90 -25.44 2.56
C LEU A 138 8.32 -24.91 2.40
N ASP A 139 8.64 -23.76 3.01
CA ASP A 139 10.01 -23.26 3.08
C ASP A 139 10.92 -24.25 3.83
N PHE A 140 10.36 -24.98 4.80
CA PHE A 140 11.05 -26.05 5.51
C PHE A 140 11.35 -27.30 4.65
N LEU A 141 10.58 -27.60 3.60
CA LEU A 141 10.86 -28.74 2.72
C LEU A 141 11.95 -28.46 1.68
N ARG A 142 12.36 -27.19 1.52
CA ARG A 142 13.32 -26.73 0.51
C ARG A 142 14.75 -26.56 1.05
N ILE A 143 14.97 -26.92 2.32
CA ILE A 143 16.26 -26.78 3.02
C ILE A 143 17.38 -27.56 2.28
N PRO A 144 18.55 -26.94 2.04
CA PRO A 144 19.74 -27.63 1.54
C PRO A 144 20.16 -28.77 2.49
N ALA A 145 20.64 -29.90 1.93
CA ALA A 145 20.95 -31.13 2.66
C ALA A 145 21.92 -30.98 3.86
N THR A 146 22.63 -29.85 3.98
CA THR A 146 23.63 -29.55 5.01
C THR A 146 23.05 -29.22 6.39
N HIS A 147 21.78 -28.79 6.50
CA HIS A 147 21.14 -28.43 7.79
C HIS A 147 19.86 -29.22 8.12
N ALA A 148 19.46 -30.16 7.26
CA ALA A 148 18.21 -30.91 7.37
C ALA A 148 18.08 -31.74 8.66
N GLY A 149 19.19 -32.30 9.20
CA GLY A 149 19.16 -33.16 10.39
C GLY A 149 18.80 -32.43 11.69
N LEU A 150 19.45 -31.29 11.97
CA LEU A 150 19.26 -30.54 13.21
C LEU A 150 17.94 -29.75 13.19
N ALA A 151 17.56 -29.20 12.02
CA ALA A 151 16.26 -28.56 11.82
C ALA A 151 15.11 -29.58 11.95
N GLY A 152 15.24 -30.76 11.34
CA GLY A 152 14.26 -31.86 11.44
C GLY A 152 14.07 -32.35 12.88
N PHE A 153 15.14 -32.45 13.67
CA PHE A 153 15.05 -32.85 15.08
C PHE A 153 14.29 -31.82 15.94
N LEU A 154 14.62 -30.53 15.82
CA LEU A 154 13.96 -29.46 16.60
C LEU A 154 12.47 -29.34 16.26
N ILE A 155 12.10 -29.59 15.00
CA ILE A 155 10.71 -29.54 14.54
C ILE A 155 9.93 -30.80 14.90
N ALA A 156 10.53 -31.98 14.79
CA ALA A 156 9.92 -33.21 15.30
C ALA A 156 9.65 -33.08 16.81
N ALA A 157 10.60 -32.51 17.57
CA ALA A 157 10.39 -32.19 18.98
C ALA A 157 9.23 -31.20 19.20
N GLY A 158 9.14 -30.13 18.40
CA GLY A 158 8.06 -29.14 18.48
C GLY A 158 6.67 -29.67 18.08
N LEU A 159 6.59 -30.50 17.04
CA LEU A 159 5.36 -31.13 16.56
C LEU A 159 4.90 -32.26 17.49
N VAL A 160 5.82 -33.09 17.97
CA VAL A 160 5.52 -34.12 18.98
C VAL A 160 5.06 -33.45 20.28
N PHE A 161 5.70 -32.35 20.69
CA PHE A 161 5.24 -31.57 21.85
C PHE A 161 3.85 -30.97 21.65
N SER A 162 3.58 -30.39 20.48
CA SER A 162 2.26 -29.81 20.13
C SER A 162 1.17 -30.86 19.97
N ALA A 163 1.49 -32.02 19.39
CA ALA A 163 0.59 -33.16 19.26
C ALA A 163 0.30 -33.80 20.62
N ILE A 164 1.31 -34.01 21.47
CA ILE A 164 1.12 -34.49 22.85
C ILE A 164 0.26 -33.51 23.64
N TYR A 165 0.48 -32.20 23.52
CA TYR A 165 -0.33 -31.19 24.21
C TYR A 165 -1.78 -31.17 23.70
N GLY A 166 -1.99 -31.29 22.39
CA GLY A 166 -3.32 -31.37 21.78
C GLY A 166 -4.07 -32.68 22.10
N LEU A 167 -3.36 -33.80 22.19
CA LEU A 167 -3.92 -35.13 22.46
C LEU A 167 -4.17 -35.38 23.95
N THR A 168 -3.36 -34.81 24.84
CA THR A 168 -3.48 -35.08 26.29
C THR A 168 -4.63 -34.37 26.99
N GLY A 169 -5.37 -33.48 26.31
CA GLY A 169 -6.75 -33.11 26.65
C GLY A 169 -7.03 -32.69 28.10
N ARG A 170 -6.02 -32.31 28.90
CA ARG A 170 -6.21 -31.92 30.31
C ARG A 170 -6.45 -30.43 30.39
N LYS A 171 -7.31 -30.03 31.36
CA LYS A 171 -7.65 -28.63 31.68
C LYS A 171 -6.41 -27.73 31.54
N ALA A 172 -6.39 -26.95 30.47
CA ALA A 172 -5.27 -26.09 30.11
C ALA A 172 -5.14 -25.01 31.20
N SER A 173 -4.07 -25.07 32.00
CA SER A 173 -3.77 -24.00 32.95
C SER A 173 -3.12 -22.84 32.20
N LEU A 174 -3.47 -21.61 32.59
CA LEU A 174 -2.96 -20.37 31.99
C LEU A 174 -1.43 -20.40 31.83
N LYS A 175 -0.70 -20.85 32.86
CA LYS A 175 0.76 -20.97 32.81
C LYS A 175 1.25 -21.94 31.74
N LYS A 176 0.60 -23.10 31.59
CA LYS A 176 0.98 -24.10 30.60
C LYS A 176 0.70 -23.65 29.17
N THR A 177 -0.40 -22.91 28.95
CA THR A 177 -0.75 -22.39 27.62
C THR A 177 0.10 -21.20 27.22
N VAL A 178 0.39 -20.29 28.15
CA VAL A 178 1.32 -19.16 27.89
C VAL A 178 2.73 -19.67 27.64
N LEU A 179 3.22 -20.63 28.43
CA LEU A 179 4.53 -21.24 28.21
C LEU A 179 4.59 -22.03 26.89
N PHE A 180 3.48 -22.69 26.51
CA PHE A 180 3.36 -23.36 25.21
C PHE A 180 3.41 -22.36 24.05
N PHE A 181 2.68 -21.25 24.12
CA PHE A 181 2.70 -20.21 23.08
C PHE A 181 4.06 -19.51 22.98
N LEU A 182 4.66 -19.14 24.12
CA LEU A 182 5.99 -18.52 24.15
C LEU A 182 7.07 -19.50 23.70
N GLY A 183 6.98 -20.76 24.12
CA GLY A 183 7.90 -21.82 23.72
C GLY A 183 7.79 -22.15 22.23
N SER A 184 6.58 -22.33 21.70
CA SER A 184 6.37 -22.55 20.26
C SER A 184 6.81 -21.34 19.44
N ALA A 185 6.50 -20.11 19.86
CA ALA A 185 6.99 -18.90 19.20
C ALA A 185 8.52 -18.78 19.26
N PHE A 186 9.16 -19.15 20.38
CA PHE A 186 10.61 -19.12 20.54
C PHE A 186 11.33 -20.21 19.72
N THR A 187 10.81 -21.45 19.74
CA THR A 187 11.30 -22.54 18.89
C THR A 187 11.13 -22.17 17.41
N TRP A 188 9.98 -21.61 17.03
CA TRP A 188 9.76 -21.13 15.67
C TRP A 188 10.68 -19.97 15.28
N PHE A 189 10.95 -19.04 16.21
CA PHE A 189 11.92 -17.98 16.02
C PHE A 189 13.33 -18.55 15.76
N LEU A 190 13.77 -19.52 16.56
CA LEU A 190 15.08 -20.16 16.41
C LEU A 190 15.20 -20.89 15.06
N VAL A 191 14.17 -21.65 14.68
CA VAL A 191 14.08 -22.34 13.38
C VAL A 191 14.10 -21.34 12.23
N SER A 192 13.33 -20.25 12.34
CA SER A 192 13.25 -19.22 11.30
C SER A 192 14.56 -18.46 11.09
N HIS A 193 15.37 -18.30 12.15
CA HIS A 193 16.67 -17.64 12.09
C HIS A 193 17.73 -18.50 11.40
N LEU A 194 17.60 -19.83 11.51
CA LEU A 194 18.51 -20.80 10.87
C LEU A 194 18.19 -20.99 9.38
N LEU A 195 16.97 -20.69 8.93
CA LEU A 195 16.49 -20.89 7.57
C LEU A 195 16.44 -19.55 6.81
N LYS A 196 17.59 -19.11 6.28
CA LYS A 196 17.69 -17.98 5.34
C LYS A 196 17.46 -18.46 3.91
N GLU A 197 16.21 -18.59 3.51
CA GLU A 197 15.87 -18.72 2.08
C GLU A 197 14.65 -17.86 1.75
N ASN A 198 14.72 -17.20 0.59
CA ASN A 198 13.96 -16.01 0.21
C ASN A 198 12.84 -16.40 -0.76
N GLN A 199 11.68 -16.88 -0.27
CA GLN A 199 10.47 -17.02 -1.08
C GLN A 199 9.17 -16.70 -0.33
N SER A 200 8.17 -16.34 -1.14
CA SER A 200 6.91 -15.63 -0.92
C SER A 200 6.02 -16.07 0.25
N SER A 201 5.40 -15.09 0.92
CA SER A 201 4.25 -15.31 1.80
C SER A 201 2.97 -14.60 1.33
N ALA A 202 1.91 -15.37 1.08
CA ALA A 202 0.54 -14.96 0.82
C ALA A 202 -0.21 -14.56 2.11
N ALA A 203 0.39 -14.80 3.28
CA ALA A 203 -0.14 -14.41 4.58
C ALA A 203 -0.48 -12.91 4.70
N ALA A 204 0.42 -12.04 4.23
CA ALA A 204 0.23 -10.59 4.31
C ALA A 204 -0.79 -10.04 3.31
N LEU A 205 -1.10 -10.80 2.24
CA LEU A 205 -2.17 -10.45 1.31
C LEU A 205 -3.49 -10.25 2.05
N GLN A 206 -3.85 -11.24 2.86
CA GLN A 206 -5.21 -11.40 3.37
C GLN A 206 -5.47 -10.56 4.63
N ILE A 207 -4.43 -10.29 5.43
CA ILE A 207 -4.54 -9.49 6.65
C ILE A 207 -4.70 -8.01 6.32
N GLY A 208 -3.96 -7.46 5.36
CA GLY A 208 -4.18 -6.06 4.93
C GLY A 208 -5.55 -5.77 4.28
N LEU A 209 -6.28 -6.83 3.91
CA LEU A 209 -7.62 -6.74 3.30
C LEU A 209 -8.74 -6.81 4.34
N LEU A 210 -8.69 -7.81 5.23
CA LEU A 210 -9.78 -8.12 6.17
C LEU A 210 -9.55 -7.62 7.60
N ASP A 211 -8.34 -7.18 7.94
CA ASP A 211 -8.08 -6.62 9.25
C ASP A 211 -8.80 -5.26 9.41
N PRO A 212 -9.57 -5.06 10.49
CA PRO A 212 -10.33 -3.83 10.69
C PRO A 212 -9.44 -2.58 10.83
N ILE A 213 -8.23 -2.69 11.37
CA ILE A 213 -7.40 -1.53 11.66
C ILE A 213 -6.78 -0.95 10.38
N PRO A 214 -6.06 -1.71 9.52
CA PRO A 214 -5.61 -1.24 8.23
C PRO A 214 -6.75 -0.81 7.31
N LEU A 215 -7.89 -1.52 7.34
CA LEU A 215 -9.08 -1.14 6.56
C LEU A 215 -9.58 0.26 6.93
N VAL A 216 -9.69 0.57 8.22
CA VAL A 216 -10.09 1.90 8.69
C VAL A 216 -9.06 2.96 8.34
N TYR A 217 -7.77 2.70 8.59
CA TYR A 217 -6.72 3.65 8.23
C TYR A 217 -6.69 3.97 6.74
N ARG A 218 -6.76 2.94 5.88
CA ARG A 218 -6.81 3.11 4.42
C ARG A 218 -8.02 3.94 4.01
N SER A 219 -9.19 3.65 4.56
CA SER A 219 -10.43 4.32 4.20
C SER A 219 -10.43 5.79 4.62
N PHE A 220 -9.94 6.10 5.83
CA PHE A 220 -9.82 7.48 6.27
C PHE A 220 -8.78 8.26 5.46
N ASN A 221 -7.60 7.69 5.25
CA ASN A 221 -6.49 8.35 4.56
C ASN A 221 -6.76 8.59 3.07
N LEU A 222 -7.43 7.65 2.39
CA LEU A 222 -7.60 7.70 0.93
C LEU A 222 -8.99 8.16 0.48
N ILE A 223 -9.96 8.24 1.39
CA ILE A 223 -11.34 8.65 1.05
C ILE A 223 -11.76 9.84 1.91
N VAL A 224 -11.83 9.67 3.23
CA VAL A 224 -12.42 10.70 4.11
C VAL A 224 -11.62 11.99 4.07
N LEU A 225 -10.29 11.93 4.24
CA LEU A 225 -9.46 13.13 4.24
C LEU A 225 -9.41 13.82 2.86
N PRO A 226 -9.22 13.10 1.73
CA PRO A 226 -9.34 13.71 0.39
C PRO A 226 -10.70 14.36 0.14
N LEU A 227 -11.82 13.75 0.57
CA LEU A 227 -13.14 14.37 0.45
C LEU A 227 -13.23 15.68 1.24
N ILE A 228 -12.61 15.76 2.41
CA ILE A 228 -12.52 17.01 3.18
C ILE A 228 -11.61 18.02 2.47
N ASP A 229 -10.49 17.58 1.88
CA ASP A 229 -9.59 18.43 1.09
C ASP A 229 -10.29 19.07 -0.13
N HIS A 230 -11.40 18.48 -0.62
CA HIS A 230 -12.27 19.05 -1.66
C HIS A 230 -13.30 20.07 -1.15
N THR A 231 -13.45 20.22 0.17
CA THR A 231 -14.31 21.24 0.79
C THR A 231 -13.56 22.56 1.02
N SER A 232 -14.21 23.53 1.66
CA SER A 232 -13.55 24.77 2.10
C SER A 232 -12.48 24.55 3.18
N LEU A 233 -12.51 23.39 3.86
CA LEU A 233 -11.52 22.99 4.86
C LEU A 233 -10.32 22.33 4.18
N LYS A 234 -9.41 23.12 3.60
CA LYS A 234 -8.15 22.63 3.00
C LYS A 234 -7.23 22.06 4.11
N LEU A 235 -7.15 20.74 4.27
CA LEU A 235 -6.30 20.09 5.27
C LEU A 235 -4.88 19.80 4.75
N SER A 236 -4.75 19.62 3.44
CA SER A 236 -3.49 19.36 2.74
C SER A 236 -3.06 20.58 1.92
N ALA A 237 -1.74 20.77 1.79
CA ALA A 237 -1.19 21.82 0.90
C ALA A 237 -1.59 21.65 -0.58
N VAL A 238 -1.92 20.42 -0.97
CA VAL A 238 -2.24 20.03 -2.34
C VAL A 238 -3.50 19.18 -2.34
N GLN A 239 -4.40 19.39 -3.30
CA GLN A 239 -5.57 18.53 -3.49
C GLN A 239 -5.12 17.11 -3.86
N ARG A 240 -5.73 16.11 -3.21
CA ARG A 240 -5.27 14.72 -3.31
C ARG A 240 -6.33 13.87 -3.93
N LEU A 241 -5.93 13.09 -4.92
CA LEU A 241 -6.80 12.13 -5.59
C LEU A 241 -6.07 10.79 -5.62
N TYR A 242 -6.79 9.71 -5.33
CA TYR A 242 -6.23 8.38 -5.39
C TYR A 242 -7.04 7.54 -6.36
N ASP A 243 -6.33 6.89 -7.28
CA ASP A 243 -6.92 5.97 -8.24
C ASP A 243 -7.57 4.77 -7.52
N GLY A 244 -8.61 4.17 -8.10
CA GLY A 244 -9.27 2.99 -7.53
C GLY A 244 -9.96 3.20 -6.16
N THR A 245 -10.09 4.44 -5.67
CA THR A 245 -10.72 4.74 -4.37
C THR A 245 -12.16 4.31 -4.25
N TRP A 246 -12.90 4.27 -5.36
CA TRP A 246 -14.30 3.82 -5.39
C TRP A 246 -14.46 2.39 -4.85
N LEU A 247 -13.51 1.49 -5.13
CA LEU A 247 -13.57 0.10 -4.66
C LEU A 247 -13.29 0.04 -3.15
N ILE A 248 -12.31 0.82 -2.68
CA ILE A 248 -12.00 0.94 -1.25
C ILE A 248 -13.23 1.50 -0.51
N ALA A 249 -13.89 2.50 -1.09
CA ALA A 249 -15.10 3.11 -0.54
C ALA A 249 -16.26 2.11 -0.50
N ALA A 250 -16.48 1.35 -1.58
CA ALA A 250 -17.51 0.33 -1.63
C ALA A 250 -17.31 -0.74 -0.54
N VAL A 251 -16.09 -1.25 -0.36
CA VAL A 251 -15.78 -2.25 0.68
C VAL A 251 -15.97 -1.68 2.08
N PHE A 252 -15.44 -0.48 2.35
CA PHE A 252 -15.57 0.16 3.67
C PHE A 252 -17.02 0.51 4.01
N LEU A 253 -17.75 1.14 3.09
CA LEU A 253 -19.16 1.47 3.27
C LEU A 253 -20.00 0.21 3.43
N THR A 254 -19.75 -0.85 2.66
CA THR A 254 -20.46 -2.12 2.84
C THR A 254 -20.21 -2.71 4.23
N ALA A 255 -18.94 -2.78 4.66
CA ALA A 255 -18.58 -3.28 5.98
C ALA A 255 -19.33 -2.52 7.09
N VAL A 256 -19.40 -1.19 6.97
CA VAL A 256 -20.05 -0.30 7.93
C VAL A 256 -21.59 -0.33 7.84
N MET A 257 -22.18 -0.34 6.65
CA MET A 257 -23.63 -0.26 6.41
C MET A 257 -24.36 -1.58 6.69
N LEU A 258 -23.67 -2.73 6.63
CA LEU A 258 -24.24 -4.02 7.08
C LEU A 258 -24.67 -4.00 8.56
N ASN A 259 -24.14 -3.04 9.33
CA ASN A 259 -24.56 -2.78 10.69
C ASN A 259 -26.00 -2.29 10.84
N LEU A 260 -26.60 -1.76 9.77
CA LEU A 260 -28.02 -1.38 9.73
C LEU A 260 -28.92 -2.62 9.81
N VAL A 261 -28.45 -3.75 9.29
CA VAL A 261 -29.16 -5.04 9.30
C VAL A 261 -28.93 -5.78 10.62
N ILE A 262 -27.67 -6.01 11.00
CA ILE A 262 -27.29 -6.69 12.25
C ILE A 262 -26.26 -5.85 13.00
N PRO A 263 -26.46 -5.56 14.30
CA PRO A 263 -25.49 -4.80 15.09
C PRO A 263 -24.10 -5.42 15.04
N ARG A 264 -23.08 -4.58 14.83
CA ARG A 264 -21.66 -4.95 14.70
C ARG A 264 -21.40 -6.11 13.73
N PHE A 265 -22.11 -6.15 12.59
CA PHE A 265 -22.01 -7.23 11.60
C PHE A 265 -20.55 -7.66 11.33
N TYR A 266 -19.69 -6.73 10.91
CA TYR A 266 -18.31 -7.06 10.59
C TYR A 266 -17.56 -7.68 11.78
N CYS A 267 -17.65 -7.10 12.97
CA CYS A 267 -16.99 -7.61 14.17
C CYS A 267 -17.52 -8.99 14.62
N ARG A 268 -18.80 -9.28 14.36
CA ARG A 268 -19.45 -10.55 14.74
C ARG A 268 -19.17 -11.69 13.75
N PHE A 269 -19.09 -11.39 12.45
CA PHE A 269 -19.08 -12.40 11.39
C PHE A 269 -17.78 -12.48 10.58
N ILE A 270 -17.06 -11.37 10.39
CA ILE A 270 -15.93 -11.30 9.43
C ILE A 270 -14.58 -11.09 10.13
N CYS A 271 -14.53 -10.24 11.15
CA CYS A 271 -13.29 -9.70 11.73
C CYS A 271 -12.33 -10.78 12.25
N PRO A 272 -11.17 -11.03 11.59
CA PRO A 272 -10.21 -12.04 12.02
C PRO A 272 -9.45 -11.63 13.28
N ALA A 273 -9.09 -10.36 13.42
CA ALA A 273 -8.47 -9.84 14.65
C ALA A 273 -9.41 -10.02 15.86
N GLY A 274 -10.71 -9.77 15.66
CA GLY A 274 -11.73 -10.03 16.67
C GLY A 274 -11.84 -11.51 17.06
N ALA A 275 -11.70 -12.42 16.09
CA ALA A 275 -11.66 -13.86 16.34
C ALA A 275 -10.39 -14.25 17.13
N LEU A 276 -9.23 -13.66 16.82
CA LEU A 276 -7.98 -13.90 17.55
C LEU A 276 -8.14 -13.47 19.01
N PHE A 277 -8.63 -12.25 19.26
CA PHE A 277 -8.93 -11.78 20.62
C PHE A 277 -9.94 -12.66 21.35
N ALA A 278 -10.92 -13.26 20.64
CA ALA A 278 -11.88 -14.19 21.22
C ALA A 278 -11.27 -15.53 21.66
N VAL A 279 -10.34 -16.06 20.87
CA VAL A 279 -9.58 -17.26 21.25
C VAL A 279 -8.71 -16.97 22.47
N LEU A 280 -8.04 -15.81 22.48
CA LEU A 280 -7.20 -15.39 23.61
C LEU A 280 -8.01 -15.11 24.88
N SER A 281 -9.20 -14.52 24.78
CA SER A 281 -10.03 -14.19 25.94
C SER A 281 -10.63 -15.40 26.65
N ARG A 282 -10.57 -16.61 26.09
CA ARG A 282 -10.93 -17.84 26.81
C ARG A 282 -10.13 -18.00 28.11
N PHE A 283 -8.90 -17.51 28.09
CA PHE A 283 -7.99 -17.56 29.23
C PHE A 283 -8.09 -16.33 30.14
N SER A 284 -9.12 -15.49 29.96
CA SER A 284 -9.18 -14.22 30.68
C SER A 284 -9.33 -14.43 32.19
N LEU A 285 -8.50 -13.75 32.97
CA LEU A 285 -8.57 -13.82 34.43
C LEU A 285 -9.85 -13.17 34.95
N TRP A 286 -10.18 -11.99 34.41
CA TRP A 286 -11.45 -11.33 34.67
C TRP A 286 -12.40 -11.47 33.48
N ARG A 287 -13.68 -11.65 33.78
CA ARG A 287 -14.73 -11.88 32.79
C ARG A 287 -16.08 -11.35 33.27
N ILE A 288 -16.97 -11.11 32.32
CA ILE A 288 -18.37 -10.80 32.62
C ILE A 288 -19.11 -12.12 32.84
N GLY A 289 -19.87 -12.20 33.93
CA GLY A 289 -20.69 -13.36 34.25
C GLY A 289 -21.83 -12.99 35.20
N LYS A 290 -22.68 -13.97 35.52
CA LYS A 290 -23.67 -13.84 36.60
C LYS A 290 -23.05 -14.22 37.93
N SER A 291 -23.36 -13.46 38.98
CA SER A 291 -22.94 -13.76 40.35
C SER A 291 -23.76 -14.88 41.00
N LYS A 292 -25.02 -15.06 40.57
CA LYS A 292 -25.97 -16.09 41.05
C LYS A 292 -26.73 -16.69 39.87
N GLU A 293 -27.26 -17.90 40.06
CA GLU A 293 -28.07 -18.59 39.03
C GLU A 293 -29.45 -17.96 38.83
N ASP A 294 -30.00 -17.32 39.88
CA ASP A 294 -31.33 -16.73 39.91
C ASP A 294 -31.48 -15.58 38.90
N CYS A 295 -31.86 -15.88 37.65
CA CYS A 295 -32.12 -14.89 36.60
C CYS A 295 -33.61 -14.79 36.28
N PHE A 296 -34.18 -13.60 36.43
CA PHE A 296 -35.61 -13.32 36.13
C PHE A 296 -35.96 -13.22 34.63
N ASP A 297 -35.05 -13.61 33.74
CA ASP A 297 -35.19 -13.60 32.27
C ASP A 297 -35.84 -12.33 31.66
N CYS A 298 -35.56 -11.15 32.23
CA CYS A 298 -36.14 -9.89 31.76
C CYS A 298 -35.58 -9.39 30.40
N HIS A 299 -34.59 -10.09 29.83
CA HIS A 299 -33.86 -9.76 28.59
C HIS A 299 -33.27 -8.33 28.45
N LEU A 300 -33.23 -7.55 29.54
CA LEU A 300 -32.71 -6.17 29.50
C LEU A 300 -31.21 -6.12 29.17
N CYS A 301 -30.42 -7.07 29.69
CA CYS A 301 -28.99 -7.17 29.37
C CYS A 301 -28.74 -7.66 27.94
N GLU A 302 -29.64 -8.42 27.33
CA GLU A 302 -29.53 -8.88 25.93
C GLU A 302 -29.83 -7.75 24.94
N LYS A 303 -30.76 -6.87 25.29
CA LYS A 303 -31.20 -5.74 24.46
C LYS A 303 -30.03 -4.92 23.91
N ASN A 304 -28.98 -4.70 24.70
CA ASN A 304 -27.80 -3.91 24.33
C ASN A 304 -26.50 -4.75 24.35
N CYS A 305 -26.61 -6.07 24.17
CA CYS A 305 -25.46 -6.95 24.09
C CYS A 305 -24.76 -6.82 22.72
N GLU A 306 -23.70 -6.03 22.65
CA GLU A 306 -22.95 -5.76 21.42
C GLU A 306 -22.24 -7.00 20.85
N GLY A 307 -21.90 -7.98 21.68
CA GLY A 307 -21.26 -9.23 21.27
C GLY A 307 -22.22 -10.36 20.88
N ALA A 308 -23.53 -10.21 21.13
CA ALA A 308 -24.50 -11.30 21.01
C ALA A 308 -24.13 -12.55 21.84
N CYS A 309 -23.83 -12.31 23.12
CA CYS A 309 -23.28 -13.30 24.05
C CYS A 309 -24.34 -14.05 24.86
N GLU A 310 -25.63 -13.77 24.64
CA GLU A 310 -26.77 -14.38 25.37
C GLU A 310 -26.65 -14.29 26.91
N PRO A 311 -26.54 -13.06 27.48
CA PRO A 311 -26.26 -12.90 28.91
C PRO A 311 -27.38 -13.35 29.86
N THR A 312 -28.62 -13.58 29.40
CA THR A 312 -29.66 -14.19 30.26
C THR A 312 -29.57 -15.71 30.30
N ALA A 313 -28.93 -16.35 29.33
CA ALA A 313 -28.69 -17.81 29.31
C ALA A 313 -27.28 -18.13 29.84
N GLU A 314 -26.66 -19.21 29.35
CA GLU A 314 -25.23 -19.46 29.50
C GLU A 314 -24.43 -18.47 28.65
N ILE A 315 -23.64 -17.61 29.30
CA ILE A 315 -22.93 -16.54 28.60
C ILE A 315 -21.85 -17.12 27.68
N ARG A 316 -21.85 -16.69 26.41
CA ARG A 316 -20.80 -17.01 25.44
C ARG A 316 -19.62 -16.07 25.62
N SER A 317 -18.65 -16.48 26.43
CA SER A 317 -17.50 -15.65 26.82
C SER A 317 -16.61 -15.29 25.62
N SER A 318 -16.49 -16.17 24.63
CA SER A 318 -15.74 -15.93 23.38
C SER A 318 -16.30 -14.77 22.56
N GLU A 319 -17.63 -14.55 22.61
CA GLU A 319 -18.30 -13.48 21.87
C GLU A 319 -18.32 -12.15 22.63
N CYS A 320 -17.96 -12.14 23.91
CA CYS A 320 -18.01 -10.95 24.76
C CYS A 320 -16.94 -9.92 24.39
N VAL A 321 -17.36 -8.83 23.75
CA VAL A 321 -16.49 -7.69 23.39
C VAL A 321 -16.23 -6.71 24.56
N LEU A 322 -16.48 -7.13 25.81
CA LEU A 322 -16.31 -6.32 27.02
C LEU A 322 -16.95 -4.91 26.95
N CYS A 323 -18.16 -4.82 26.40
CA CYS A 323 -18.89 -3.55 26.29
C CYS A 323 -19.51 -3.07 27.61
N VAL A 324 -19.58 -3.95 28.62
CA VAL A 324 -20.13 -3.72 29.98
C VAL A 324 -21.57 -3.15 30.03
N ASN A 325 -22.31 -3.15 28.93
CA ASN A 325 -23.71 -2.69 28.90
C ASN A 325 -24.60 -3.57 29.79
N CYS A 326 -24.37 -4.89 29.80
CA CYS A 326 -25.15 -5.84 30.58
C CYS A 326 -25.07 -5.61 32.10
N ILE A 327 -23.93 -5.12 32.60
CA ILE A 327 -23.76 -4.76 34.03
C ILE A 327 -24.65 -3.56 34.37
N ASN A 328 -24.70 -2.55 33.51
CA ASN A 328 -25.52 -1.35 33.72
C ASN A 328 -27.02 -1.60 33.52
N ASP A 329 -27.39 -2.47 32.59
CA ASP A 329 -28.79 -2.71 32.23
C ASP A 329 -29.47 -3.74 33.16
N CYS A 330 -28.71 -4.51 33.94
CA CYS A 330 -29.23 -5.47 34.90
C CYS A 330 -29.77 -4.76 36.16
N ARG A 331 -31.10 -4.66 36.27
CA ARG A 331 -31.77 -4.06 37.45
C ARG A 331 -31.64 -4.89 38.73
N HIS A 332 -31.36 -6.18 38.59
CA HIS A 332 -31.24 -7.13 39.71
C HIS A 332 -29.81 -7.27 40.23
N GLY A 333 -28.83 -6.54 39.65
CA GLY A 333 -27.43 -6.60 40.10
C GLY A 333 -26.74 -7.95 39.91
N LEU A 334 -27.27 -8.81 39.04
CA LEU A 334 -26.76 -10.17 38.83
C LEU A 334 -25.52 -10.20 37.92
N MET A 335 -25.42 -9.26 36.98
CA MET A 335 -24.30 -9.19 36.03
C MET A 335 -23.12 -8.47 36.67
N THR A 336 -21.99 -9.15 36.82
CA THR A 336 -20.77 -8.64 37.46
C THR A 336 -19.55 -8.83 36.56
N TYR A 337 -18.47 -8.14 36.91
CA TYR A 337 -17.13 -8.38 36.34
C TYR A 337 -16.27 -9.01 37.43
N GLN A 338 -15.93 -10.28 37.26
CA GLN A 338 -15.40 -11.12 38.33
C GLN A 338 -14.28 -12.05 37.84
N ASN A 339 -13.53 -12.61 38.80
CA ASN A 339 -12.43 -13.56 38.56
C ASN A 339 -12.88 -15.03 38.67
N ALA A 340 -14.18 -15.28 38.62
CA ALA A 340 -14.79 -16.61 38.69
C ALA A 340 -15.70 -16.84 37.48
N PRO A 341 -15.90 -18.09 37.03
CA PRO A 341 -16.90 -18.41 36.02
C PRO A 341 -18.30 -17.90 36.41
N SER A 342 -19.11 -17.57 35.42
CA SER A 342 -20.53 -17.26 35.62
C SER A 342 -21.24 -18.39 36.37
N ALA A 343 -22.05 -18.04 37.38
CA ALA A 343 -22.80 -19.01 38.18
C ALA A 343 -23.68 -19.93 37.31
N SER A 344 -24.32 -19.38 36.28
CA SER A 344 -25.14 -20.14 35.34
C SER A 344 -24.35 -20.87 34.24
N GLY A 345 -23.03 -21.04 34.37
CA GLY A 345 -22.18 -21.65 33.34
C GLY A 345 -21.73 -20.68 32.22
N GLU A 346 -20.71 -21.10 31.48
CA GLU A 346 -20.10 -20.34 30.37
C GLU A 346 -19.79 -21.22 29.17
N ILE A 347 -20.19 -20.76 27.98
CA ILE A 347 -19.81 -21.38 26.73
C ILE A 347 -18.53 -20.71 26.23
N SER A 348 -17.40 -21.35 26.54
CA SER A 348 -16.06 -20.87 26.17
C SER A 348 -15.56 -21.40 24.82
N ALA A 349 -16.20 -22.43 24.27
CA ALA A 349 -15.80 -23.03 23.00
C ALA A 349 -16.17 -22.12 21.82
N THR A 350 -15.25 -21.93 20.89
CA THR A 350 -15.57 -21.41 19.57
C THR A 350 -16.42 -22.48 18.87
N ASN A 351 -17.58 -22.10 18.33
CA ASN A 351 -18.53 -23.06 17.75
C ASN A 351 -18.09 -23.49 16.35
N LEU A 352 -16.86 -24.01 16.25
CA LEU A 352 -16.26 -24.52 15.03
C LEU A 352 -16.21 -26.05 15.15
N SER A 353 -16.99 -26.75 14.33
CA SER A 353 -16.94 -28.20 14.28
C SER A 353 -15.56 -28.68 13.79
N ARG A 354 -15.15 -29.90 14.16
CA ARG A 354 -13.90 -30.51 13.67
C ARG A 354 -13.82 -30.51 12.14
N ARG A 355 -14.96 -30.75 11.46
CA ARG A 355 -15.08 -30.70 9.99
C ARG A 355 -14.86 -29.28 9.45
N GLN A 356 -15.42 -28.25 10.10
CA GLN A 356 -15.22 -26.85 9.71
C GLN A 356 -13.78 -26.38 9.92
N PHE A 357 -13.13 -26.78 11.02
CA PHE A 357 -11.72 -26.49 11.24
C PHE A 357 -10.86 -27.14 10.16
N LEU A 358 -11.04 -28.45 9.93
CA LEU A 358 -10.27 -29.18 8.94
C LEU A 358 -10.47 -28.63 7.52
N THR A 359 -11.71 -28.29 7.15
CA THR A 359 -11.99 -27.66 5.85
C THR A 359 -11.39 -26.25 5.75
N ALA A 360 -11.40 -25.44 6.80
CA ALA A 360 -10.72 -24.14 6.82
C ALA A 360 -9.20 -24.30 6.61
N THR A 361 -8.59 -25.23 7.33
CA THR A 361 -7.15 -25.50 7.25
C THR A 361 -6.76 -26.06 5.89
N ILE A 362 -7.50 -27.04 5.36
CA ILE A 362 -7.24 -27.63 4.04
C ILE A 362 -7.48 -26.61 2.93
N SER A 363 -8.56 -25.82 2.99
CA SER A 363 -8.81 -24.77 1.99
C SER A 363 -7.77 -23.66 2.03
N GLY A 364 -7.30 -23.27 3.22
CA GLY A 364 -6.17 -22.35 3.39
C GLY A 364 -4.89 -22.91 2.77
N ALA A 365 -4.58 -24.16 3.07
CA ALA A 365 -3.45 -24.88 2.48
C ALA A 365 -3.52 -24.95 0.95
N ALA A 366 -4.70 -25.28 0.40
CA ALA A 366 -4.92 -25.39 -1.04
C ALA A 366 -4.98 -24.03 -1.76
N ALA A 367 -5.23 -22.93 -1.05
CA ALA A 367 -5.29 -21.60 -1.65
C ALA A 367 -3.91 -21.10 -2.13
N ILE A 368 -2.82 -21.53 -1.49
CA ILE A 368 -1.45 -21.08 -1.82
C ILE A 368 -1.06 -21.40 -3.27
N PRO A 369 -1.11 -22.65 -3.76
CA PRO A 369 -0.80 -22.93 -5.16
C PRO A 369 -1.73 -22.18 -6.11
N LEU A 370 -3.02 -22.03 -5.79
CA LEU A 370 -3.98 -21.30 -6.62
C LEU A 370 -3.68 -19.79 -6.72
N LEU A 371 -3.31 -19.16 -5.62
CA LEU A 371 -2.92 -17.75 -5.60
C LEU A 371 -1.60 -17.52 -6.37
N ARG A 372 -0.67 -18.49 -6.28
CA ARG A 372 0.61 -18.44 -7.00
C ARG A 372 0.50 -18.72 -8.51
N ILE A 373 -0.55 -19.40 -8.99
CA ILE A 373 -0.81 -19.57 -10.44
C ILE A 373 -0.93 -18.22 -11.16
N SER A 374 -1.31 -17.14 -10.46
CA SER A 374 -1.38 -15.80 -11.04
C SER A 374 -0.02 -15.26 -11.54
N GLY A 375 1.11 -15.83 -11.12
CA GLY A 375 2.44 -15.57 -11.69
C GLY A 375 2.99 -14.15 -11.55
N SER A 376 2.26 -13.23 -10.94
CA SER A 376 2.56 -11.78 -10.92
C SER A 376 3.74 -11.39 -10.02
N ALA A 377 4.11 -12.25 -9.07
CA ALA A 377 5.25 -12.07 -8.17
C ALA A 377 6.47 -12.95 -8.55
N GLY A 378 6.41 -13.64 -9.71
CA GLY A 378 7.48 -14.49 -10.25
C GLY A 378 8.10 -13.90 -11.52
N SER A 379 8.42 -14.75 -12.51
CA SER A 379 9.09 -14.34 -13.76
C SER A 379 8.26 -13.43 -14.68
N ASN A 380 6.95 -13.31 -14.46
CA ASN A 380 6.04 -12.47 -15.25
C ASN A 380 5.66 -11.20 -14.49
N TRP A 381 6.66 -10.48 -13.98
CA TRP A 381 6.48 -9.23 -13.26
C TRP A 381 6.09 -8.09 -14.21
N ASN A 382 5.39 -7.09 -13.69
CA ASN A 382 4.92 -5.97 -14.49
C ASN A 382 5.84 -4.74 -14.35
N PRO A 383 6.53 -4.30 -15.42
CA PRO A 383 7.46 -3.17 -15.36
C PRO A 383 6.80 -1.83 -15.05
N ALA A 384 5.48 -1.71 -15.16
CA ALA A 384 4.76 -0.51 -14.73
C ALA A 384 4.66 -0.39 -13.20
N VAL A 385 4.97 -1.44 -12.43
CA VAL A 385 4.85 -1.45 -10.96
C VAL A 385 6.11 -0.85 -10.33
N VAL A 386 6.19 0.47 -10.39
CA VAL A 386 7.26 1.24 -9.75
C VAL A 386 6.93 1.44 -8.27
N ARG A 387 7.77 0.95 -7.36
CA ARG A 387 7.55 1.05 -5.91
C ARG A 387 8.26 2.27 -5.28
N PRO A 388 7.79 2.76 -4.12
CA PRO A 388 8.45 3.85 -3.40
C PRO A 388 9.90 3.54 -3.03
N PRO A 389 10.76 4.56 -2.87
CA PRO A 389 12.13 4.35 -2.44
C PRO A 389 12.17 3.72 -1.04
N GLY A 390 13.06 2.76 -0.86
CA GLY A 390 13.14 1.93 0.33
C GLY A 390 12.18 0.74 0.34
N ALA A 391 11.34 0.54 -0.69
CA ALA A 391 10.60 -0.70 -0.83
C ALA A 391 11.55 -1.90 -0.96
N LEU A 392 11.21 -3.00 -0.29
CA LEU A 392 11.90 -4.28 -0.42
C LEU A 392 11.68 -4.89 -1.81
N PRO A 393 12.45 -5.93 -2.19
CA PRO A 393 12.14 -6.76 -3.35
C PRO A 393 10.65 -7.14 -3.37
N GLU A 394 10.04 -7.26 -4.55
CA GLU A 394 8.58 -7.33 -4.69
C GLU A 394 7.95 -8.42 -3.80
N VAL A 395 8.57 -9.60 -3.76
CA VAL A 395 8.13 -10.74 -2.94
C VAL A 395 8.13 -10.38 -1.43
N ASP A 396 9.24 -9.83 -0.94
CA ASP A 396 9.41 -9.42 0.46
C ASP A 396 8.56 -8.20 0.84
N PHE A 397 8.26 -7.36 -0.14
CA PHE A 397 7.40 -6.21 0.03
C PHE A 397 5.93 -6.65 0.18
N LEU A 398 5.44 -7.53 -0.69
CA LEU A 398 4.07 -8.05 -0.65
C LEU A 398 3.82 -8.86 0.63
N SER A 399 4.84 -9.56 1.12
CA SER A 399 4.84 -10.32 2.37
C SER A 399 4.79 -9.44 3.63
N ARG A 400 5.06 -8.13 3.52
CA ARG A 400 5.07 -7.19 4.66
C ARG A 400 3.98 -6.14 4.59
N CYS A 401 3.49 -5.81 3.40
CA CYS A 401 2.59 -4.70 3.22
C CYS A 401 1.18 -5.01 3.74
N ILE A 402 0.80 -4.38 4.85
CA ILE A 402 -0.55 -4.48 5.44
C ILE A 402 -1.57 -3.52 4.81
N LYS A 403 -1.23 -2.85 3.70
CA LYS A 403 -2.16 -2.02 2.90
C LYS A 403 -2.89 -0.92 3.71
N CYS A 404 -2.21 -0.31 4.69
CA CYS A 404 -2.78 0.70 5.59
C CYS A 404 -2.91 2.11 4.96
N GLY A 405 -2.27 2.37 3.82
CA GLY A 405 -2.34 3.66 3.10
C GLY A 405 -1.57 4.82 3.73
N GLN A 406 -0.84 4.60 4.83
CA GLN A 406 -0.08 5.66 5.52
C GLN A 406 1.00 6.30 4.60
N CYS A 407 1.76 5.48 3.87
CA CYS A 407 2.77 5.97 2.94
C CYS A 407 2.19 6.83 1.79
N MET A 408 0.96 6.53 1.37
CA MET A 408 0.24 7.31 0.35
C MET A 408 -0.21 8.67 0.91
N ARG A 409 -0.57 8.74 2.20
CA ARG A 409 -0.98 9.98 2.87
C ARG A 409 0.21 10.86 3.30
N ILE A 410 1.38 10.32 3.59
CA ILE A 410 2.54 11.18 3.88
C ILE A 410 3.23 11.71 2.61
N CYS A 411 2.86 11.20 1.42
CA CYS A 411 3.50 11.62 0.18
C CYS A 411 3.21 13.10 -0.15
N PRO A 412 4.23 13.98 -0.29
CA PRO A 412 4.03 15.40 -0.59
C PRO A 412 3.44 15.65 -1.97
N THR A 413 3.84 14.83 -2.94
CA THR A 413 3.53 15.03 -4.37
C THR A 413 2.31 14.22 -4.80
N ASN A 414 1.64 13.55 -3.85
CA ASN A 414 0.54 12.62 -4.10
C ASN A 414 0.88 11.50 -5.11
N VAL A 415 2.16 11.26 -5.46
CA VAL A 415 2.57 10.30 -6.50
C VAL A 415 2.40 8.83 -6.10
N ILE A 416 2.19 8.53 -4.82
CA ILE A 416 2.00 7.16 -4.34
C ILE A 416 0.50 6.85 -4.28
N HIS A 417 0.06 5.87 -5.09
CA HIS A 417 -1.34 5.47 -5.22
C HIS A 417 -1.54 4.00 -4.85
N PRO A 418 -2.78 3.61 -4.47
CA PRO A 418 -3.11 2.20 -4.30
C PRO A 418 -3.09 1.49 -5.65
N ALA A 419 -2.35 0.39 -5.72
CA ALA A 419 -2.28 -0.45 -6.91
C ALA A 419 -3.64 -1.12 -7.20
N GLY A 420 -3.96 -1.25 -8.48
CA GLY A 420 -5.06 -2.07 -8.97
C GLY A 420 -4.66 -3.54 -9.14
N LEU A 421 -5.17 -4.17 -10.20
CA LEU A 421 -4.90 -5.57 -10.54
C LEU A 421 -3.60 -5.74 -11.36
N GLU A 422 -2.98 -4.64 -11.78
CA GLU A 422 -1.72 -4.62 -12.52
C GLU A 422 -0.53 -5.20 -11.75
N SER A 423 -0.59 -5.24 -10.42
CA SER A 423 0.37 -5.91 -9.54
C SER A 423 -0.10 -7.30 -9.09
N GLY A 424 -1.09 -7.87 -9.76
CA GLY A 424 -1.79 -9.09 -9.35
C GLY A 424 -2.69 -8.90 -8.13
N LEU A 425 -3.38 -9.98 -7.74
CA LEU A 425 -4.28 -9.96 -6.57
C LEU A 425 -3.53 -9.65 -5.27
N GLU A 426 -2.29 -10.15 -5.13
CA GLU A 426 -1.43 -9.92 -3.96
C GLU A 426 -1.07 -8.45 -3.75
N GLY A 427 -0.82 -7.75 -4.85
CA GLY A 427 -0.47 -6.34 -4.86
C GLY A 427 -1.67 -5.40 -4.76
N LEU A 428 -2.92 -5.87 -4.74
CA LEU A 428 -4.09 -4.99 -4.67
C LEU A 428 -3.99 -4.02 -3.47
N TRP A 429 -4.14 -2.72 -3.75
CA TRP A 429 -4.03 -1.61 -2.79
C TRP A 429 -2.68 -1.44 -2.09
N THR A 430 -1.64 -2.10 -2.57
CA THR A 430 -0.26 -1.79 -2.15
C THR A 430 0.22 -0.49 -2.81
N PRO A 431 1.18 0.25 -2.23
CA PRO A 431 1.66 1.50 -2.81
C PRO A 431 2.45 1.30 -4.10
N LEU A 432 2.03 1.97 -5.18
CA LEU A 432 2.78 2.12 -6.43
C LEU A 432 2.91 3.61 -6.80
N LEU A 433 3.84 3.95 -7.69
CA LEU A 433 4.00 5.33 -8.17
C LEU A 433 3.20 5.55 -9.44
N ASN A 434 2.28 6.54 -9.39
CA ASN A 434 1.58 7.04 -10.56
C ASN A 434 2.00 8.49 -10.82
N PHE A 435 2.99 8.63 -11.69
CA PHE A 435 3.54 9.93 -12.09
C PHE A 435 2.56 10.82 -12.87
N ARG A 436 1.42 10.29 -13.30
CA ARG A 436 0.42 11.06 -14.06
C ARG A 436 -0.54 11.84 -13.16
N ILE A 437 -0.95 11.24 -12.03
CA ILE A 437 -1.96 11.83 -11.13
C ILE A 437 -1.30 12.71 -10.07
N GLY A 438 -0.13 12.31 -9.56
CA GLY A 438 0.63 13.12 -8.61
C GLY A 438 0.93 14.52 -9.17
N THR A 439 1.19 15.49 -8.30
CA THR A 439 1.51 16.87 -8.70
C THR A 439 2.94 17.06 -9.17
N SER A 440 3.77 16.02 -9.06
CA SER A 440 5.09 15.91 -9.66
C SER A 440 5.53 14.44 -9.63
N GLY A 441 6.79 14.18 -9.99
CA GLY A 441 7.47 12.91 -9.69
C GLY A 441 7.80 12.71 -8.21
N CYS A 442 8.58 11.66 -7.92
CA CYS A 442 9.14 11.35 -6.61
C CYS A 442 10.33 12.27 -6.30
N GLN A 443 10.19 13.18 -5.33
CA GLN A 443 11.21 14.18 -4.99
C GLN A 443 12.46 13.56 -4.37
N GLN A 444 13.65 13.92 -4.88
CA GLN A 444 14.94 13.37 -4.44
C GLN A 444 15.27 13.63 -2.96
N ASN A 445 14.87 14.77 -2.41
CA ASN A 445 15.16 15.16 -1.02
C ASN A 445 14.05 14.75 -0.02
N CYS A 446 13.30 13.70 -0.32
CA CYS A 446 12.21 13.21 0.53
C CYS A 446 12.51 11.80 1.04
N ILE A 447 12.13 11.42 2.26
CA ILE A 447 12.26 10.04 2.77
C ILE A 447 11.02 9.61 3.58
N ALA A 448 9.93 10.36 3.47
CA ALA A 448 8.83 10.30 4.43
C ALA A 448 8.07 8.96 4.44
N CYS A 449 7.94 8.28 3.29
CA CYS A 449 7.22 7.01 3.21
C CYS A 449 7.91 5.87 3.98
N GLY A 450 9.24 5.84 4.01
CA GLY A 450 10.01 4.81 4.72
C GLY A 450 9.96 4.95 6.24
N HIS A 451 9.85 6.19 6.74
CA HIS A 451 9.72 6.45 8.18
C HIS A 451 8.34 6.16 8.75
N LEU A 452 7.33 5.94 7.90
CA LEU A 452 5.96 5.72 8.32
C LEU A 452 5.50 4.27 8.18
N CYS A 453 6.29 3.39 7.56
CA CYS A 453 5.85 2.01 7.33
C CYS A 453 5.91 1.19 8.64
N PRO A 454 4.78 0.74 9.21
CA PRO A 454 4.79 0.03 10.49
C PRO A 454 5.46 -1.35 10.42
N THR A 455 5.44 -1.98 9.24
CA THR A 455 5.97 -3.34 9.02
C THR A 455 7.32 -3.34 8.31
N ALA A 456 7.90 -2.17 8.04
CA ALA A 456 9.12 -2.02 7.26
C ALA A 456 9.06 -2.70 5.87
N ALA A 457 7.88 -2.80 5.25
CA ALA A 457 7.73 -3.13 3.83
C ALA A 457 8.42 -2.08 2.94
N ILE A 458 8.33 -0.81 3.36
CA ILE A 458 9.20 0.27 2.91
C ILE A 458 10.13 0.55 4.09
N ARG A 459 11.40 0.15 3.96
CA ARG A 459 12.37 0.34 5.04
C ARG A 459 12.67 1.83 5.23
N PRO A 460 12.93 2.28 6.47
CA PRO A 460 13.44 3.62 6.69
C PRO A 460 14.81 3.77 6.01
N ILE A 461 14.99 4.85 5.27
CA ILE A 461 16.22 5.20 4.54
C ILE A 461 16.65 6.60 4.95
N SER A 462 17.96 6.85 4.97
CA SER A 462 18.49 8.21 5.19
C SER A 462 18.51 9.03 3.90
N LEU A 463 18.58 10.36 4.01
CA LEU A 463 18.75 11.22 2.82
C LEU A 463 20.06 10.92 2.09
N ASP A 464 21.14 10.68 2.84
CA ASP A 464 22.44 10.30 2.28
C ASP A 464 22.35 8.99 1.49
N GLU A 465 21.63 8.01 2.01
CA GLU A 465 21.39 6.75 1.31
C GLU A 465 20.57 6.95 0.04
N ARG A 466 19.49 7.73 0.14
CA ARG A 466 18.64 8.03 -1.01
C ARG A 466 19.42 8.70 -2.14
N LEU A 467 20.34 9.60 -1.78
CA LEU A 467 21.15 10.38 -2.72
C LEU A 467 22.48 9.71 -3.09
N GLY A 468 22.86 8.59 -2.45
CA GLY A 468 24.15 7.95 -2.68
C GLY A 468 25.34 8.80 -2.22
N ARG A 469 25.23 9.47 -1.07
CA ARG A 469 26.26 10.37 -0.51
C ARG A 469 26.96 9.75 0.70
N ASN A 470 28.10 10.31 1.06
CA ASN A 470 28.88 9.94 2.25
C ASN A 470 29.16 8.42 2.26
N ARG A 471 28.74 7.72 3.30
CA ARG A 471 28.90 6.26 3.46
C ARG A 471 28.22 5.41 2.37
N PHE A 472 27.40 6.02 1.51
CA PHE A 472 26.69 5.35 0.42
C PHE A 472 27.22 5.75 -0.96
N ALA A 473 28.34 6.48 -1.04
CA ALA A 473 28.93 6.90 -2.32
C ALA A 473 29.19 5.71 -3.27
N ASP A 474 29.71 4.60 -2.73
CA ASP A 474 30.02 3.40 -3.52
C ASP A 474 28.77 2.68 -4.06
N GLN A 475 27.60 2.87 -3.44
CA GLN A 475 26.34 2.24 -3.84
C GLN A 475 25.56 3.09 -4.86
N GLY A 476 25.87 4.39 -4.93
CA GLY A 476 25.11 5.36 -5.73
C GLY A 476 23.72 5.67 -5.17
N PRO A 477 22.96 6.58 -5.82
CA PRO A 477 21.61 6.93 -5.40
C PRO A 477 20.64 5.75 -5.57
N ILE A 478 19.62 5.70 -4.70
CA ILE A 478 18.55 4.70 -4.83
C ILE A 478 17.78 4.95 -6.13
N LYS A 479 17.88 3.99 -7.05
CA LYS A 479 17.07 3.94 -8.28
C LYS A 479 15.77 3.22 -7.99
N ILE A 480 14.65 3.86 -8.28
CA ILE A 480 13.32 3.23 -8.20
C ILE A 480 12.82 2.74 -9.56
N GLY A 481 13.57 2.99 -10.63
CA GLY A 481 13.23 2.62 -11.99
C GLY A 481 14.05 3.39 -13.02
N THR A 482 13.72 3.24 -14.30
CA THR A 482 14.40 3.89 -15.43
C THR A 482 13.39 4.51 -16.39
N ALA A 483 13.72 5.68 -16.96
CA ALA A 483 12.87 6.36 -17.93
C ALA A 483 13.18 5.91 -19.37
N PHE A 484 12.14 5.61 -20.15
CA PHE A 484 12.23 5.22 -21.56
C PHE A 484 11.42 6.15 -22.45
N ILE A 485 12.00 6.52 -23.59
CA ILE A 485 11.36 7.38 -24.59
C ILE A 485 10.75 6.50 -25.69
N ASP A 486 9.44 6.61 -25.85
CA ASP A 486 8.67 6.10 -26.97
C ASP A 486 8.86 7.02 -28.19
N ARG A 487 9.73 6.60 -29.12
CA ARG A 487 10.05 7.38 -30.33
C ARG A 487 8.84 7.59 -31.24
N GLY A 488 7.82 6.72 -31.18
CA GLY A 488 6.59 6.87 -31.96
C GLY A 488 5.63 7.92 -31.41
N ARG A 489 5.88 8.46 -30.20
CA ARG A 489 5.04 9.49 -29.56
C ARG A 489 5.80 10.75 -29.19
N CYS A 490 7.13 10.66 -29.06
CA CYS A 490 7.97 11.79 -28.67
C CYS A 490 7.99 12.85 -29.77
N LEU A 491 7.67 14.10 -29.44
CA LEU A 491 7.48 15.18 -30.43
C LEU A 491 8.70 15.37 -31.37
N PRO A 492 9.96 15.39 -30.88
CA PRO A 492 11.13 15.51 -31.75
C PRO A 492 11.45 14.24 -32.57
N TRP A 493 10.86 13.10 -32.23
CA TRP A 493 11.09 11.83 -32.94
C TRP A 493 9.98 11.49 -33.94
N ALA A 494 8.72 11.74 -33.57
CA ALA A 494 7.55 11.31 -34.33
C ALA A 494 6.92 12.40 -35.19
N MET A 495 7.10 13.68 -34.82
CA MET A 495 6.43 14.82 -35.46
C MET A 495 7.38 15.93 -35.88
N ASP A 496 8.69 15.72 -35.73
CA ASP A 496 9.73 16.73 -36.01
C ASP A 496 9.45 18.08 -35.34
N ARG A 497 8.94 18.05 -34.11
CA ARG A 497 8.64 19.25 -33.31
C ARG A 497 9.67 19.43 -32.19
N PRO A 498 10.33 20.60 -32.06
CA PRO A 498 11.27 20.89 -30.97
C PRO A 498 10.62 20.74 -29.59
N CYS A 499 11.26 20.00 -28.68
CA CYS A 499 10.81 19.84 -27.31
C CYS A 499 11.97 19.36 -26.41
N ILE A 500 12.25 20.11 -25.34
CA ILE A 500 13.33 19.82 -24.37
C ILE A 500 12.85 19.57 -22.93
N VAL A 501 11.52 19.51 -22.73
CA VAL A 501 10.88 19.49 -21.39
C VAL A 501 11.46 18.41 -20.47
N CYS A 502 11.76 17.22 -20.99
CA CYS A 502 12.31 16.14 -20.18
C CYS A 502 13.76 16.37 -19.74
N GLN A 503 14.60 17.01 -20.58
CA GLN A 503 15.96 17.38 -20.21
C GLN A 503 15.93 18.56 -19.23
N GLU A 504 15.10 19.57 -19.46
CA GLU A 504 15.01 20.73 -18.57
C GLU A 504 14.58 20.35 -17.16
N ASN A 505 13.54 19.53 -17.03
CA ASN A 505 12.98 19.12 -15.74
C ASN A 505 13.73 17.94 -15.08
N CYS A 506 14.82 17.43 -15.65
CA CYS A 506 15.59 16.35 -15.03
C CYS A 506 16.27 16.86 -13.75
N PRO A 507 15.92 16.34 -12.55
CA PRO A 507 16.44 16.86 -11.28
C PRO A 507 17.79 16.25 -10.87
N VAL A 508 18.28 15.24 -11.60
CA VAL A 508 19.54 14.55 -11.29
C VAL A 508 20.71 15.41 -11.73
N SER A 509 21.82 15.37 -10.99
CA SER A 509 23.09 16.01 -11.34
C SER A 509 24.21 14.97 -11.27
N PRO A 510 24.85 14.61 -12.40
CA PRO A 510 24.60 15.09 -13.76
C PRO A 510 23.20 14.71 -14.28
N LYS A 511 22.69 15.46 -15.27
CA LYS A 511 21.35 15.21 -15.82
C LYS A 511 21.31 13.85 -16.51
N ALA A 512 20.37 13.00 -16.09
CA ALA A 512 20.13 11.70 -16.72
C ALA A 512 19.49 11.79 -18.12
N ILE A 513 18.99 12.97 -18.50
CA ILE A 513 18.37 13.18 -19.81
C ILE A 513 19.12 14.30 -20.51
N SER A 514 19.73 13.98 -21.64
CA SER A 514 20.44 14.91 -22.52
C SER A 514 19.76 14.96 -23.89
N THR A 515 20.16 15.91 -24.74
CA THR A 515 19.63 16.06 -26.10
C THR A 515 20.76 15.94 -27.12
N ARG A 516 20.49 15.28 -28.24
CA ARG A 516 21.39 15.22 -29.40
C ARG A 516 20.83 16.10 -30.51
N GLU A 517 21.66 16.96 -31.06
CA GLU A 517 21.25 17.84 -32.15
C GLU A 517 21.28 17.11 -33.48
N ILE A 518 20.15 17.14 -34.19
CA ILE A 518 19.99 16.52 -35.51
C ILE A 518 19.28 17.53 -36.40
N TYR A 519 19.73 17.66 -37.64
CA TYR A 519 19.04 18.44 -38.66
C TYR A 519 18.24 17.50 -39.56
N GLN A 520 16.93 17.68 -39.61
CA GLN A 520 16.03 16.83 -40.38
C GLN A 520 15.43 17.62 -41.53
N THR A 521 15.50 17.08 -42.73
CA THR A 521 14.97 17.73 -43.93
C THR A 521 13.44 17.72 -43.91
N VAL A 522 12.83 18.91 -43.99
CA VAL A 522 11.38 19.12 -44.05
C VAL A 522 10.92 19.28 -45.49
N ILE A 523 11.68 20.05 -46.29
CA ILE A 523 11.49 20.16 -47.74
C ILE A 523 12.72 19.62 -48.46
N GLY A 524 12.49 18.63 -49.31
CA GLY A 524 13.50 17.96 -50.12
C GLY A 524 13.98 18.75 -51.34
N ASP A 525 14.99 18.19 -51.97
CA ASP A 525 15.81 18.69 -53.08
C ASP A 525 15.07 18.86 -54.42
N SER A 526 13.83 18.37 -54.54
CA SER A 526 13.05 18.47 -55.78
C SER A 526 12.29 19.78 -55.97
N ASN A 527 12.09 20.59 -54.92
CA ASN A 527 11.08 21.66 -54.95
C ASN A 527 11.63 23.10 -54.92
N LEU A 528 12.87 23.31 -54.48
CA LEU A 528 13.45 24.65 -54.27
C LEU A 528 14.73 24.84 -55.09
N ILE A 529 14.57 25.40 -56.29
CA ILE A 529 15.66 25.72 -57.22
C ILE A 529 15.91 27.23 -57.21
N VAL A 530 17.15 27.65 -56.95
CA VAL A 530 17.54 29.06 -56.87
C VAL A 530 17.40 29.72 -58.25
N ALA A 531 16.63 30.81 -58.32
CA ALA A 531 16.55 31.72 -59.46
C ALA A 531 17.57 32.85 -59.32
N LYS A 532 17.61 33.46 -58.14
CA LYS A 532 18.50 34.56 -57.78
C LYS A 532 18.90 34.42 -56.32
N ALA A 533 20.15 34.75 -56.01
CA ALA A 533 20.65 34.73 -54.66
C ALA A 533 21.56 35.93 -54.39
N ASP A 534 21.53 36.38 -53.15
CA ASP A 534 22.45 37.35 -52.56
C ASP A 534 23.00 36.77 -51.25
N ALA A 535 23.86 37.51 -50.54
CA ALA A 535 24.45 37.11 -49.26
C ALA A 535 23.39 36.72 -48.21
N HIS A 536 22.18 37.30 -48.27
CA HIS A 536 21.12 37.07 -47.28
C HIS A 536 19.79 36.58 -47.86
N TYR A 537 19.58 36.70 -49.17
CA TYR A 537 18.29 36.45 -49.80
C TYR A 537 18.40 35.35 -50.86
N LEU A 538 17.43 34.44 -50.86
CA LEU A 538 17.27 33.44 -51.91
C LEU A 538 15.89 33.60 -52.54
N GLU A 539 15.83 33.70 -53.87
CA GLU A 539 14.60 33.63 -54.65
C GLU A 539 14.57 32.31 -55.42
N PHE A 540 13.41 31.65 -55.44
CA PHE A 540 13.20 30.35 -56.07
C PHE A 540 12.46 30.46 -57.40
N GLN A 541 12.78 29.58 -58.34
CA GLN A 541 12.15 29.53 -59.66
C GLN A 541 10.65 29.20 -59.56
N THR A 542 10.29 28.28 -58.66
CA THR A 542 8.92 27.84 -58.37
C THR A 542 8.38 28.49 -57.09
N ALA A 543 7.09 28.84 -57.10
CA ALA A 543 6.37 29.17 -55.87
C ALA A 543 6.02 27.86 -55.14
N GLY A 544 6.23 27.81 -53.83
CA GLY A 544 6.02 26.56 -53.09
C GLY A 544 6.23 26.61 -51.57
N LEU A 545 6.57 27.76 -51.01
CA LEU A 545 6.66 27.95 -49.55
C LEU A 545 5.40 28.67 -49.04
N GLY A 546 4.82 28.23 -47.92
CA GLY A 546 3.79 29.02 -47.25
C GLY A 546 4.37 30.32 -46.71
N SER A 547 3.66 31.44 -46.88
CA SER A 547 4.12 32.73 -46.36
C SER A 547 4.32 32.68 -44.84
N ALA A 548 5.49 33.10 -44.37
CA ALA A 548 5.92 33.07 -42.96
C ALA A 548 5.96 31.69 -42.27
N GLU A 549 5.79 30.59 -42.99
CA GLU A 549 5.73 29.23 -42.43
C GLU A 549 7.02 28.80 -41.70
N TYR A 550 8.18 29.20 -42.22
CA TYR A 550 9.51 28.84 -41.70
C TYR A 550 10.17 29.98 -40.92
N THR A 551 9.40 31.01 -40.57
CA THR A 551 9.86 32.20 -39.85
C THR A 551 9.93 31.94 -38.35
N THR A 552 8.99 31.17 -37.79
CA THR A 552 8.95 30.84 -36.36
C THR A 552 9.59 29.47 -36.10
N GLY A 553 10.79 29.46 -35.54
CA GLY A 553 11.46 28.23 -35.09
C GLY A 553 12.94 28.16 -35.45
N ASP A 554 13.51 26.96 -35.30
CA ASP A 554 14.90 26.65 -35.62
C ASP A 554 15.00 25.99 -37.01
N TYR A 555 14.50 26.69 -38.03
CA TYR A 555 14.61 26.28 -39.42
C TYR A 555 15.90 26.82 -40.05
N TYR A 556 16.53 25.99 -40.88
CA TYR A 556 17.78 26.27 -41.56
C TYR A 556 17.68 25.89 -43.03
N CYS A 557 18.39 26.62 -43.89
CA CYS A 557 18.61 26.21 -45.27
C CYS A 557 20.04 25.65 -45.45
N ALA A 558 20.17 24.63 -46.29
CA ALA A 558 21.44 24.04 -46.72
C ALA A 558 21.42 23.77 -48.23
N LEU A 559 22.59 23.78 -48.89
CA LEU A 559 22.70 23.51 -50.33
C LEU A 559 22.81 22.01 -50.60
N SER A 560 22.16 21.52 -51.66
CA SER A 560 22.25 20.15 -52.18
C SER A 560 22.74 20.17 -53.63
N PRO A 561 23.63 19.26 -54.08
CA PRO A 561 24.11 18.05 -53.39
C PRO A 561 25.38 18.25 -52.56
N VAL A 562 25.78 19.49 -52.23
CA VAL A 562 27.03 19.79 -51.51
C VAL A 562 27.02 19.11 -50.13
N PRO A 563 27.85 18.08 -49.91
CA PRO A 563 27.96 17.44 -48.59
C PRO A 563 28.45 18.47 -47.58
N ASP A 564 27.87 18.47 -46.38
CA ASP A 564 28.26 19.37 -45.26
C ASP A 564 28.18 20.88 -45.55
N SER A 565 27.29 21.29 -46.45
CA SER A 565 26.99 22.71 -46.66
C SER A 565 26.66 23.44 -45.34
N PRO A 566 27.27 24.60 -45.06
CA PRO A 566 26.99 25.38 -43.85
C PRO A 566 25.50 25.71 -43.74
N ARG A 567 24.89 25.33 -42.62
CA ARG A 567 23.46 25.55 -42.35
C ARG A 567 23.24 26.99 -41.94
N ARG A 568 22.29 27.66 -42.59
CA ARG A 568 21.97 29.07 -42.31
C ARG A 568 20.56 29.19 -41.80
N ARG A 569 20.38 29.86 -40.66
CA ARG A 569 19.07 29.99 -40.03
C ARG A 569 18.17 30.85 -40.90
N ILE A 570 16.92 30.44 -41.11
CA ILE A 570 15.90 31.20 -41.83
C ILE A 570 15.27 32.21 -40.86
N VAL A 571 15.26 33.49 -41.23
CA VAL A 571 14.67 34.58 -40.42
C VAL A 571 13.28 34.95 -40.91
N SER A 572 13.03 34.86 -42.22
CA SER A 572 11.71 35.08 -42.81
C SER A 572 11.60 34.37 -44.15
N ASN A 573 10.37 34.06 -44.59
CA ASN A 573 10.12 33.45 -45.88
C ASN A 573 8.79 33.91 -46.49
N TRP A 574 8.72 33.92 -47.82
CA TRP A 574 7.53 34.21 -48.64
C TRP A 574 7.39 33.16 -49.75
N GLU A 575 6.35 33.27 -50.58
CA GLU A 575 5.98 32.22 -51.54
C GLU A 575 7.10 31.77 -52.49
N ARG A 576 8.01 32.68 -52.84
CA ARG A 576 9.10 32.47 -53.81
C ARG A 576 10.48 32.77 -53.25
N GLY A 577 10.65 32.82 -51.93
CA GLY A 577 11.97 33.11 -51.38
C GLY A 577 12.08 33.09 -49.87
N LEU A 578 13.31 33.21 -49.39
CA LEU A 578 13.63 33.26 -47.97
C LEU A 578 14.78 34.21 -47.68
N LYS A 579 14.82 34.70 -46.44
CA LYS A 579 15.92 35.48 -45.87
C LYS A 579 16.63 34.66 -44.80
N VAL A 580 17.97 34.61 -44.85
CA VAL A 580 18.80 33.99 -43.82
C VAL A 580 19.32 35.00 -42.79
N ASP A 581 19.72 34.49 -41.63
CA ASP A 581 20.27 35.27 -40.51
C ASP A 581 21.53 36.04 -40.91
N ASP A 582 21.59 37.31 -40.51
CA ASP A 582 22.68 38.23 -40.81
C ASP A 582 24.01 37.74 -40.21
N LYS A 583 23.96 36.91 -39.16
CA LYS A 583 25.15 36.29 -38.54
C LYS A 583 25.78 35.18 -39.37
N THR A 584 25.04 34.59 -40.30
CA THR A 584 25.51 33.46 -41.13
C THR A 584 25.17 33.71 -42.61
N PRO A 585 25.78 34.72 -43.25
CA PRO A 585 25.54 35.01 -44.66
C PRO A 585 26.09 33.91 -45.59
N PHE A 586 25.66 33.93 -46.84
CA PHE A 586 26.35 33.22 -47.91
C PHE A 586 27.62 33.98 -48.28
N GLU A 587 28.79 33.44 -47.90
CA GLU A 587 30.10 33.99 -48.31
C GLU A 587 30.26 34.03 -49.84
N SER A 588 29.70 33.03 -50.51
CA SER A 588 29.50 33.01 -51.95
C SER A 588 28.02 32.67 -52.21
N PRO A 589 27.23 33.60 -52.79
CA PRO A 589 25.84 33.35 -53.10
C PRO A 589 25.68 32.12 -53.99
N PRO A 590 24.72 31.22 -53.72
CA PRO A 590 24.51 30.04 -54.54
C PRO A 590 24.17 30.41 -55.98
N SER A 591 24.77 29.72 -56.94
CA SER A 591 24.53 29.98 -58.36
C SER A 591 23.07 29.64 -58.74
N PRO A 592 22.47 30.38 -59.69
CA PRO A 592 21.17 30.01 -60.25
C PRO A 592 21.16 28.54 -60.72
N GLY A 593 20.11 27.79 -60.38
CA GLY A 593 20.01 26.35 -60.62
C GLY A 593 20.45 25.47 -59.44
N SER A 594 21.07 26.05 -58.39
CA SER A 594 21.39 25.34 -57.15
C SER A 594 20.12 24.88 -56.43
N ARG A 595 20.17 23.72 -55.75
CA ARG A 595 19.05 23.19 -54.97
C ARG A 595 19.22 23.50 -53.49
N VAL A 596 18.13 23.87 -52.84
CA VAL A 596 18.09 24.23 -51.42
C VAL A 596 17.23 23.24 -50.66
N LEU A 597 17.74 22.78 -49.53
CA LEU A 597 17.01 21.98 -48.55
C LEU A 597 16.57 22.88 -47.41
N ILE A 598 15.32 22.73 -46.95
CA ILE A 598 14.90 23.28 -45.67
C ILE A 598 14.98 22.18 -44.62
N GLN A 599 15.74 22.45 -43.57
CA GLN A 599 15.97 21.55 -42.45
C GLN A 599 15.45 22.19 -41.17
N ILE A 600 14.95 21.37 -40.25
CA ILE A 600 14.66 21.79 -38.87
C ILE A 600 15.73 21.23 -37.94
N ARG A 601 16.24 22.07 -37.02
CA ARG A 601 17.11 21.63 -35.94
C ARG A 601 16.26 21.01 -34.83
N LEU A 602 16.48 19.74 -34.56
CA LEU A 602 15.79 18.98 -33.53
C LEU A 602 16.77 18.58 -32.44
N GLN A 603 16.36 18.85 -31.20
CA GLN A 603 17.04 18.33 -30.01
C GLN A 603 16.36 17.02 -29.61
N LYS A 604 16.87 15.90 -30.13
CA LYS A 604 16.30 14.58 -29.85
C LYS A 604 16.74 14.11 -28.46
N PRO A 605 15.81 13.85 -27.53
CA PRO A 605 16.16 13.47 -26.17
C PRO A 605 16.74 12.05 -26.12
N TYR A 606 17.70 11.86 -25.23
CA TYR A 606 18.38 10.62 -24.90
C TYR A 606 18.42 10.46 -23.37
N VAL A 607 18.03 9.28 -22.87
CA VAL A 607 18.11 8.96 -21.45
C VAL A 607 19.36 8.12 -21.22
N ASP A 608 20.17 8.51 -20.24
CA ASP A 608 21.25 7.70 -19.71
C ASP A 608 20.75 6.83 -18.54
N PRO A 609 20.68 5.49 -18.71
CA PRO A 609 20.25 4.59 -17.63
C PRO A 609 21.20 4.57 -16.42
N ALA A 610 22.48 4.93 -16.60
CA ALA A 610 23.45 4.95 -15.52
C ALA A 610 23.14 6.06 -14.50
N GLU A 611 22.66 7.20 -14.98
CA GLU A 611 22.32 8.37 -14.15
C GLU A 611 20.82 8.41 -13.78
N CYS A 612 19.95 7.72 -14.53
CA CYS A 612 18.52 7.74 -14.27
C CYS A 612 18.17 7.04 -12.94
N ILE A 613 17.43 7.74 -12.08
CA ILE A 613 16.93 7.20 -10.79
C ILE A 613 15.44 6.83 -10.82
N GLY A 614 14.75 7.04 -11.95
CA GLY A 614 13.32 6.70 -12.07
C GLY A 614 12.37 7.64 -11.32
N CYS A 615 12.76 8.88 -11.04
CA CYS A 615 11.92 9.82 -10.26
C CYS A 615 10.59 10.18 -10.95
N GLY A 616 10.48 10.02 -12.27
CA GLY A 616 9.25 10.22 -13.04
C GLY A 616 8.78 11.67 -13.23
N ILE A 617 9.57 12.68 -12.85
CA ILE A 617 9.26 14.09 -13.17
C ILE A 617 9.11 14.29 -14.68
N CYS A 618 10.00 13.71 -15.48
CA CYS A 618 9.92 13.79 -16.94
C CYS A 618 8.63 13.18 -17.52
N GLN A 619 8.09 12.12 -16.92
CA GLN A 619 6.82 11.52 -17.33
C GLN A 619 5.63 12.42 -16.95
N HIS A 620 5.69 13.03 -15.75
CA HIS A 620 4.66 13.97 -15.29
C HIS A 620 4.54 15.18 -16.24
N GLU A 621 5.67 15.84 -16.48
CA GLU A 621 5.79 17.08 -17.27
C GLU A 621 5.67 16.87 -18.78
N CYS A 622 5.66 15.62 -19.25
CA CYS A 622 5.62 15.34 -20.68
C CYS A 622 4.35 15.94 -21.33
N PRO A 623 4.48 16.83 -22.33
CA PRO A 623 3.34 17.55 -22.91
C PRO A 623 2.46 16.65 -23.80
N VAL A 624 2.93 15.44 -24.14
CA VAL A 624 2.19 14.52 -25.00
C VAL A 624 0.94 14.00 -24.28
N PRO A 625 -0.27 14.17 -24.86
CA PRO A 625 -1.52 13.74 -24.24
C PRO A 625 -1.69 12.22 -24.23
N GLY A 626 -2.57 11.72 -23.36
CA GLY A 626 -2.85 10.28 -23.21
C GLY A 626 -1.66 9.52 -22.64
N LYS A 627 -1.11 8.56 -23.41
CA LYS A 627 0.15 7.89 -23.04
C LYS A 627 1.31 8.85 -23.26
N ARG A 628 2.05 9.16 -22.19
CA ARG A 628 3.23 10.04 -22.24
C ARG A 628 4.31 9.44 -23.12
N ALA A 629 5.06 10.29 -23.82
CA ALA A 629 6.14 9.84 -24.68
C ALA A 629 7.36 9.34 -23.89
N ILE A 630 7.61 9.88 -22.71
CA ILE A 630 8.60 9.34 -21.78
C ILE A 630 7.88 8.71 -20.59
N ARG A 631 8.27 7.47 -20.24
CA ARG A 631 7.64 6.68 -19.17
C ARG A 631 8.69 6.03 -18.31
N VAL A 632 8.46 5.99 -17.00
CA VAL A 632 9.31 5.25 -16.07
C VAL A 632 8.74 3.84 -15.89
N THR A 633 9.63 2.87 -15.92
CA THR A 633 9.38 1.48 -15.53
C THR A 633 10.30 1.09 -14.38
N ALA A 634 10.00 0.00 -13.70
CA ALA A 634 10.83 -0.55 -12.61
C ALA A 634 12.12 -1.25 -13.12
N ASP A 635 12.39 -1.21 -14.42
CA ASP A 635 13.66 -1.70 -14.97
C ASP A 635 14.85 -0.92 -14.39
N GLY A 636 15.92 -1.61 -14.00
CA GLY A 636 17.14 -1.03 -13.43
C GLY A 636 16.98 -0.49 -12.00
N GLU A 637 15.93 -0.87 -11.27
CA GLU A 637 15.73 -0.46 -9.88
C GLU A 637 16.73 -1.09 -8.90
N SER A 638 17.06 -0.37 -7.83
CA SER A 638 18.04 -0.82 -6.84
C SER A 638 17.54 -1.91 -5.89
N ARG A 639 16.23 -2.14 -5.82
CA ARG A 639 15.65 -3.12 -4.88
C ARG A 639 15.83 -4.56 -5.33
N ASP A 640 15.94 -4.81 -6.63
CA ASP A 640 16.06 -6.14 -7.19
C ASP A 640 17.13 -6.16 -8.28
N ARG A 641 18.15 -6.99 -8.10
CA ARG A 641 19.27 -7.10 -9.05
C ARG A 641 18.86 -7.85 -10.31
N ASP A 642 17.83 -8.67 -10.25
CA ASP A 642 17.35 -9.44 -11.40
C ASP A 642 16.64 -8.53 -12.42
N HIS A 643 16.24 -7.32 -12.01
CA HIS A 643 15.67 -6.29 -12.88
C HIS A 643 16.73 -5.40 -13.54
N ALA A 644 18.02 -5.79 -13.51
CA ALA A 644 19.08 -5.01 -14.15
C ALA A 644 18.87 -4.88 -15.66
N LEU A 645 18.88 -3.63 -16.16
CA LEU A 645 18.71 -3.33 -17.57
C LEU A 645 19.92 -3.78 -18.43
N LEU A 646 21.11 -3.68 -17.86
CA LEU A 646 22.37 -4.00 -18.52
C LEU A 646 22.88 -5.32 -17.98
N LEU A 647 23.24 -6.25 -18.87
CA LEU A 647 23.97 -7.45 -18.51
C LEU A 647 25.27 -7.02 -17.82
N GLN A 648 25.51 -7.48 -16.59
CA GLN A 648 26.79 -7.30 -15.94
C GLN A 648 27.84 -8.03 -16.79
N ARG A 649 28.83 -7.29 -17.30
CA ARG A 649 29.95 -7.85 -18.05
C ARG A 649 30.91 -8.57 -17.13
#